data_AF-A0A6I9TFA8-F1
#
_entry.id   AF-A0A6I9TFA8-F1
#
_cell.length_a   1.000
_cell.length_b   1.000
_cell.length_c   1.000
_cell.angle_alpha   90.00
_cell.angle_beta   90.00
_cell.angle_gamma   90.00
#
_symmetry.space_group_name_H-M   'P 1'
#
loop_
_entity.id
_entity.type
_entity.pdbx_description
1 polymer ?
#
loop_
_entity_poly.entity_id
_entity_poly.type
_entity_poly.pdbx_seq_one_letter_code
_entity_poly.pdbx_strand_id
1 'polypeptide(L)'
;MSVIASHTTSLLRSPPSPGSLPEKNPLRLSTAVVAGVFLPRTSPVITSLQYHAIPGGGRYIDVIESGEGVMKWKKDNVENDRDKISDKIRELVGVIRSMLRSMDDGEISVSPYDTAWVALLEDIGGGGVPQFPSSIHWISNNQHDDGSWGDRDTFTAHDRIINTLACVVALKSWKLHPDKTDKGISFIRENIHKLEDENEEQMPIGFEVALPSLIEIAKSLGIHIPNHSPALQRIHARRDLKLRRIPWDTLHRVPTTLLHSLEGMPGLDWQKLLNLQSADGSFLFSPSSTAFALQQTKNENCLKYLADIVQKFNGGVPNVYPVDLFERLWAVDRLQRLGISRYFQHEIDECIDYVHRYWTNKGICWARNSKVQDIDDTAMGFRLLRLHGYDVSTDVFKHFENSGEFFCFVGQTDQAVTGIYNLYRASQVMFPGEDILADARKFSTKFLQEKRASNELLDKWVIAKDLPGEVGYALDLPWYASLPRLETRFFLEQYGGDNDVWIGKTLYRWYKNCGLWEFGLSERSLLQAYYVAAASIFEPEKSTERLAWAKTAVLVETIVSYFDRQQLSREQKRVFFNEFRHDSIVGDANGVRHKTRKSLAGILIRTVSHLSLDTLLAHGKDIYQELYHAWEKWLRLTWEEGYDDMGQARDAELFVHTLNLSSGKCNNRVLVESVLSHPKYQELLQVTSRVCHHLRLFHNRKVHEGKGCVGDMGGGITTVQIESDMRELVKLVLLTQFSGDLDYSIKQNFLVVAKSFYYTAYCSPGSINFHIAKVLFDRVICT
;
A
#
# COMPACT_ATOMS: atom_id res chain seq x y z
N MET A 1 8.47 -36.85 -43.09
CA MET A 1 8.84 -36.27 -44.40
C MET A 1 8.93 -34.77 -44.18
N SER A 2 10.11 -34.10 -44.12
CA SER A 2 11.14 -33.85 -45.16
C SER A 2 10.55 -33.05 -46.33
N VAL A 3 11.09 -31.91 -46.81
CA VAL A 3 12.48 -31.43 -47.07
C VAL A 3 12.49 -29.87 -46.93
N ILE A 4 13.34 -29.19 -46.11
CA ILE A 4 14.76 -28.72 -46.28
C ILE A 4 14.97 -27.52 -47.24
N ALA A 5 15.94 -26.64 -46.90
CA ALA A 5 16.56 -25.50 -47.65
C ALA A 5 15.88 -24.10 -47.52
N SER A 6 16.61 -22.96 -47.46
CA SER A 6 18.07 -22.68 -47.41
C SER A 6 18.41 -21.29 -46.81
N HIS A 7 19.65 -21.11 -46.32
CA HIS A 7 20.27 -19.81 -45.98
C HIS A 7 21.09 -19.21 -47.15
N THR A 8 21.34 -17.89 -47.11
CA THR A 8 22.47 -17.24 -47.80
C THR A 8 22.95 -15.98 -47.06
N THR A 9 24.26 -15.69 -47.09
CA THR A 9 24.91 -14.62 -46.30
C THR A 9 26.02 -13.91 -47.08
N SER A 10 26.02 -12.57 -47.14
CA SER A 10 27.10 -11.69 -47.66
C SER A 10 26.64 -10.21 -47.61
N LEU A 11 27.45 -9.14 -47.54
CA LEU A 11 28.63 -8.75 -46.72
C LEU A 11 29.04 -7.30 -47.16
N LEU A 12 29.61 -6.50 -46.24
CA LEU A 12 30.52 -5.35 -46.51
C LEU A 12 30.05 -4.12 -47.35
N ARG A 13 29.86 -2.95 -46.71
CA ARG A 13 30.83 -1.80 -46.74
C ARG A 13 30.31 -0.49 -46.07
N SER A 14 31.27 0.29 -45.55
CA SER A 14 31.20 1.70 -45.11
C SER A 14 32.61 2.32 -45.31
N PRO A 15 32.87 3.64 -45.07
CA PRO A 15 32.04 4.84 -45.06
C PRO A 15 32.47 5.77 -46.25
N PRO A 16 32.37 7.14 -46.24
CA PRO A 16 33.14 8.04 -45.35
C PRO A 16 32.45 9.37 -44.92
N SER A 17 33.15 10.17 -44.12
CA SER A 17 32.93 11.63 -43.91
C SER A 17 34.27 12.36 -44.10
N PRO A 18 34.29 13.63 -44.54
CA PRO A 18 34.74 14.71 -43.63
C PRO A 18 34.17 16.13 -43.92
N GLY A 19 34.38 17.08 -43.00
CA GLY A 19 34.15 18.53 -43.19
C GLY A 19 34.10 19.31 -41.87
N SER A 20 34.67 20.51 -41.78
CA SER A 20 34.94 21.16 -40.47
C SER A 20 35.01 22.70 -40.47
N LEU A 21 34.41 23.32 -39.43
CA LEU A 21 34.78 24.63 -38.83
C LEU A 21 34.57 25.88 -39.74
N PRO A 22 34.66 27.15 -39.24
CA PRO A 22 35.27 27.63 -37.98
C PRO A 22 34.46 28.61 -37.09
N GLU A 23 35.12 29.09 -36.04
CA GLU A 23 34.62 29.98 -34.98
C GLU A 23 34.44 31.46 -35.40
N LYS A 24 33.72 32.23 -34.57
CA LYS A 24 34.05 33.64 -34.28
C LYS A 24 33.54 34.06 -32.89
N ASN A 25 34.25 35.02 -32.29
CA ASN A 25 34.14 35.42 -30.87
C ASN A 25 34.15 36.98 -30.78
N PRO A 26 34.16 37.60 -29.58
CA PRO A 26 33.01 38.00 -28.76
C PRO A 26 32.68 39.51 -28.80
N LEU A 27 31.54 39.90 -28.21
CA LEU A 27 31.30 41.27 -27.73
C LEU A 27 30.77 41.29 -26.28
N ARG A 28 31.32 42.20 -25.47
CA ARG A 28 30.83 42.56 -24.12
C ARG A 28 30.01 43.85 -24.21
N LEU A 29 28.99 44.03 -23.37
CA LEU A 29 28.75 45.29 -22.65
C LEU A 29 27.67 45.18 -21.55
N SER A 30 27.94 45.87 -20.43
CA SER A 30 27.00 46.43 -19.44
C SER A 30 25.82 45.58 -18.92
N THR A 31 25.90 45.14 -17.67
CA THR A 31 24.76 44.62 -16.90
C THR A 31 24.49 45.49 -15.67
N ALA A 32 23.30 46.07 -15.55
CA ALA A 32 22.83 46.71 -14.31
C ALA A 32 21.29 46.78 -14.30
N VAL A 33 20.64 46.04 -13.36
CA VAL A 33 19.29 46.22 -12.74
C VAL A 33 18.14 46.79 -13.62
N VAL A 34 16.94 46.19 -13.71
CA VAL A 34 16.05 45.71 -12.63
C VAL A 34 15.12 44.57 -13.10
N ALA A 35 14.84 43.63 -12.18
CA ALA A 35 13.74 42.66 -12.05
C ALA A 35 12.95 42.12 -13.28
N GLY A 36 12.87 40.78 -13.33
CA GLY A 36 11.62 40.05 -13.61
C GLY A 36 11.47 39.42 -15.00
N VAL A 37 11.44 38.08 -15.05
CA VAL A 37 10.58 37.18 -15.88
C VAL A 37 11.08 35.72 -15.78
N PHE A 38 10.18 34.79 -16.09
CA PHE A 38 10.33 33.33 -16.24
C PHE A 38 11.67 32.82 -16.82
N LEU A 39 12.08 31.64 -16.36
CA LEU A 39 12.77 30.62 -17.15
C LEU A 39 12.14 29.22 -16.87
N PRO A 40 12.29 28.22 -17.77
CA PRO A 40 11.18 27.32 -18.09
C PRO A 40 11.18 25.95 -17.40
N ARG A 41 10.07 25.21 -17.57
CA ARG A 41 10.00 23.77 -17.29
C ARG A 41 10.93 22.98 -18.22
N THR A 42 11.85 22.22 -17.65
CA THR A 42 12.46 21.04 -18.30
C THR A 42 12.34 19.85 -17.35
N SER A 43 11.66 18.80 -17.78
CA SER A 43 11.48 17.59 -16.97
C SER A 43 12.76 16.75 -16.94
N PRO A 44 13.28 16.37 -15.76
CA PRO A 44 14.36 15.40 -15.68
C PRO A 44 13.80 13.98 -15.93
N VAL A 45 14.32 13.30 -16.96
CA VAL A 45 14.05 11.87 -17.17
C VAL A 45 14.73 11.07 -16.06
N ILE A 46 13.97 10.29 -15.30
CA ILE A 46 14.51 9.45 -14.21
C ILE A 46 14.99 8.11 -14.76
N THR A 47 16.23 8.08 -15.26
CA THR A 47 16.93 6.83 -15.60
C THR A 47 17.82 6.37 -14.45
N SER A 48 17.47 5.21 -13.85
CA SER A 48 18.30 4.37 -12.95
C SER A 48 18.97 5.02 -11.72
N LEU A 49 18.75 4.44 -10.53
CA LEU A 49 19.40 4.85 -9.27
C LEU A 49 20.90 4.46 -9.20
N GLN A 50 21.75 5.09 -10.02
CA GLN A 50 23.21 5.04 -9.88
C GLN A 50 23.73 6.20 -9.03
N TYR A 51 23.79 5.98 -7.72
CA TYR A 51 24.28 6.96 -6.73
C TYR A 51 25.68 7.49 -7.05
N HIS A 52 25.74 8.74 -7.53
CA HIS A 52 26.97 9.54 -7.57
C HIS A 52 26.90 10.62 -6.47
N ALA A 53 27.98 10.76 -5.70
CA ALA A 53 28.01 11.66 -4.55
C ALA A 53 28.23 13.12 -4.97
N ILE A 54 27.42 14.04 -4.43
CA ILE A 54 27.58 15.49 -4.62
C ILE A 54 28.41 16.06 -3.45
N PRO A 55 29.56 16.72 -3.71
CA PRO A 55 30.41 17.25 -2.65
C PRO A 55 29.87 18.57 -2.07
N GLY A 56 29.26 18.51 -0.87
CA GLY A 56 28.69 19.68 -0.17
C GLY A 56 29.10 19.86 1.29
N GLY A 57 29.97 19.01 1.83
CA GLY A 57 30.40 19.06 3.24
C GLY A 57 31.49 20.10 3.49
N GLY A 58 31.13 21.36 3.73
CA GLY A 58 32.14 22.43 3.91
C GLY A 58 31.72 23.72 4.63
N ARG A 59 30.54 23.80 5.27
CA ARG A 59 30.08 25.01 6.00
C ARG A 59 29.28 24.71 7.28
N TYR A 60 29.71 23.70 8.04
CA TYR A 60 29.10 23.33 9.33
C TYR A 60 30.10 23.36 10.52
N ILE A 61 31.32 23.85 10.30
CA ILE A 61 32.42 23.81 11.30
C ILE A 61 32.63 25.18 11.97
N ASP A 62 32.56 26.27 11.21
CA ASP A 62 33.08 27.59 11.64
C ASP A 62 32.14 28.40 12.57
N VAL A 63 31.11 27.76 13.15
CA VAL A 63 30.15 28.39 14.09
C VAL A 63 30.18 27.70 15.47
N ILE A 64 31.28 27.03 15.79
CA ILE A 64 31.43 26.20 17.00
C ILE A 64 32.13 26.96 18.16
N GLU A 65 32.90 28.03 17.88
CA GLU A 65 33.84 28.61 18.85
C GLU A 65 33.35 29.85 19.62
N SER A 66 32.34 30.59 19.13
CA SER A 66 31.86 31.82 19.78
C SER A 66 30.80 31.55 20.88
N GLY A 67 31.25 31.13 22.06
CA GLY A 67 30.37 30.82 23.19
C GLY A 67 30.04 32.00 24.11
N GLU A 68 28.82 32.55 24.02
CA GLU A 68 28.21 33.34 25.11
C GLU A 68 26.67 33.40 24.99
N GLY A 69 25.96 33.79 26.07
CA GLY A 69 24.51 34.10 26.03
C GLY A 69 23.53 33.01 26.51
N VAL A 70 23.28 32.94 27.82
CA VAL A 70 22.23 32.05 28.39
C VAL A 70 20.85 32.68 28.25
N MET A 71 20.09 32.29 27.23
CA MET A 71 18.66 32.61 27.12
C MET A 71 17.81 31.75 28.07
N LYS A 72 17.13 32.38 29.03
CA LYS A 72 16.09 31.74 29.85
C LYS A 72 14.87 31.42 28.98
N TRP A 73 14.54 30.13 28.86
CA TRP A 73 13.25 29.70 28.30
C TRP A 73 12.12 30.04 29.28
N LYS A 74 11.11 30.76 28.80
CA LYS A 74 9.83 30.89 29.52
C LYS A 74 9.06 29.56 29.47
N LYS A 75 8.52 29.13 30.61
CA LYS A 75 7.46 28.12 30.68
C LYS A 75 6.11 28.84 30.51
N ASP A 76 5.62 28.94 29.29
CA ASP A 76 4.25 29.40 29.00
C ASP A 76 3.64 28.56 27.84
N ASN A 77 2.35 28.25 27.93
CA ASN A 77 1.45 27.71 26.87
C ASN A 77 1.65 26.30 26.25
N VAL A 78 2.64 25.49 26.61
CA VAL A 78 2.89 24.15 25.97
C VAL A 78 1.88 23.04 26.36
N GLU A 79 0.94 23.30 27.28
CA GLU A 79 -0.11 22.34 27.67
C GLU A 79 -1.42 22.60 26.91
N ASN A 80 -1.91 23.85 26.96
CA ASN A 80 -3.15 24.32 26.32
C ASN A 80 -3.25 23.98 24.81
N ASP A 81 -2.13 23.93 24.08
CA ASP A 81 -2.13 23.55 22.65
C ASP A 81 -2.11 22.03 22.42
N ARG A 82 -1.67 21.21 23.38
CA ARG A 82 -1.76 19.74 23.28
C ARG A 82 -3.17 19.23 23.51
N ASP A 83 -3.90 19.84 24.44
CA ASP A 83 -5.28 19.46 24.74
C ASP A 83 -6.20 19.75 23.53
N LYS A 84 -6.06 20.91 22.87
CA LYS A 84 -6.76 21.23 21.61
C LYS A 84 -6.48 20.23 20.49
N ILE A 85 -5.23 19.77 20.35
CA ILE A 85 -4.86 18.77 19.35
C ILE A 85 -5.51 17.41 19.68
N SER A 86 -5.52 17.02 20.96
CA SER A 86 -6.21 15.81 21.43
C SER A 86 -7.71 15.85 21.16
N ASP A 87 -8.34 17.01 21.41
CA ASP A 87 -9.76 17.24 21.14
C ASP A 87 -10.08 17.17 19.65
N LYS A 88 -9.26 17.79 18.78
CA LYS A 88 -9.46 17.72 17.32
C LYS A 88 -9.24 16.31 16.76
N ILE A 89 -8.28 15.54 17.30
CA ILE A 89 -8.12 14.12 16.95
C ILE A 89 -9.38 13.33 17.35
N ARG A 90 -9.93 13.57 18.55
CA ARG A 90 -11.17 12.91 19.01
C ARG A 90 -12.38 13.25 18.14
N GLU A 91 -12.49 14.51 17.70
CA GLU A 91 -13.51 14.97 16.75
C GLU A 91 -13.41 14.24 15.40
N LEU A 92 -12.22 14.24 14.78
CA LEU A 92 -11.98 13.60 13.48
C LEU A 92 -12.17 12.07 13.52
N VAL A 93 -11.75 11.42 14.62
CA VAL A 93 -12.05 10.00 14.87
C VAL A 93 -13.56 9.75 15.02
N GLY A 94 -14.31 10.70 15.58
CA GLY A 94 -15.77 10.66 15.62
C GLY A 94 -16.41 10.70 14.22
N VAL A 95 -15.92 11.59 13.35
CA VAL A 95 -16.41 11.72 11.96
C VAL A 95 -16.12 10.46 11.15
N ILE A 96 -14.87 9.98 11.13
CA ILE A 96 -14.48 8.78 10.38
C ILE A 96 -15.21 7.53 10.91
N ARG A 97 -15.40 7.41 12.23
CA ARG A 97 -16.23 6.35 12.83
C ARG A 97 -17.68 6.42 12.34
N SER A 98 -18.25 7.62 12.20
CA SER A 98 -19.61 7.78 11.68
C SER A 98 -19.71 7.32 10.23
N MET A 99 -18.72 7.67 9.40
CA MET A 99 -18.65 7.26 7.98
C MET A 99 -18.55 5.73 7.84
N LEU A 100 -17.67 5.07 8.59
CA LEU A 100 -17.54 3.60 8.59
C LEU A 100 -18.84 2.90 9.01
N ARG A 101 -19.54 3.45 10.01
CA ARG A 101 -20.81 2.90 10.52
C ARG A 101 -22.02 3.21 9.64
N SER A 102 -21.90 4.12 8.67
CA SER A 102 -22.96 4.42 7.68
C SER A 102 -22.77 3.71 6.34
N MET A 103 -21.67 2.98 6.12
CA MET A 103 -21.45 2.20 4.90
C MET A 103 -22.59 1.21 4.65
N ASP A 104 -23.22 1.28 3.49
CA ASP A 104 -24.31 0.38 3.07
C ASP A 104 -23.94 -0.36 1.76
N ASP A 105 -24.55 0.01 0.64
CA ASP A 105 -24.29 -0.44 -0.72
C ASP A 105 -23.19 0.39 -1.41
N GLY A 106 -22.76 1.48 -0.76
CA GLY A 106 -21.57 2.25 -1.07
C GLY A 106 -21.84 3.70 -1.51
N GLU A 107 -20.94 4.60 -1.13
CA GLU A 107 -20.90 6.01 -1.54
C GLU A 107 -20.03 6.17 -2.80
N ILE A 108 -20.62 6.71 -3.88
CA ILE A 108 -19.98 6.84 -5.19
C ILE A 108 -20.56 8.05 -5.95
N SER A 109 -19.75 8.69 -6.80
CA SER A 109 -20.18 9.82 -7.62
C SER A 109 -21.16 9.42 -8.73
N VAL A 110 -22.07 10.34 -9.07
CA VAL A 110 -23.04 10.15 -10.16
C VAL A 110 -22.33 10.24 -11.52
N SER A 111 -22.64 9.30 -12.41
CA SER A 111 -22.20 9.28 -13.80
C SER A 111 -23.22 10.01 -14.68
N PRO A 112 -22.85 11.12 -15.36
CA PRO A 112 -23.72 11.78 -16.31
C PRO A 112 -24.09 10.86 -17.50
N TYR A 113 -23.16 10.03 -17.96
CA TYR A 113 -23.35 9.04 -19.03
C TYR A 113 -24.47 8.04 -18.69
N ASP A 114 -24.39 7.41 -17.52
CA ASP A 114 -25.40 6.43 -17.09
C ASP A 114 -26.73 7.09 -16.76
N THR A 115 -26.69 8.27 -16.14
CA THR A 115 -27.90 9.08 -15.89
C THR A 115 -28.59 9.47 -17.20
N ALA A 116 -27.84 9.69 -18.28
CA ALA A 116 -28.40 9.95 -19.61
C ALA A 116 -29.03 8.69 -20.24
N TRP A 117 -28.44 7.50 -20.07
CA TRP A 117 -29.07 6.24 -20.49
C TRP A 117 -30.37 5.95 -19.73
N VAL A 118 -30.39 6.20 -18.41
CA VAL A 118 -31.61 6.09 -17.60
C VAL A 118 -32.65 7.15 -18.01
N ALA A 119 -32.22 8.37 -18.30
CA ALA A 119 -33.09 9.44 -18.79
C ALA A 119 -33.66 9.20 -20.21
N LEU A 120 -33.06 8.31 -21.02
CA LEU A 120 -33.57 7.92 -22.35
C LEU A 120 -34.75 6.93 -22.30
N LEU A 121 -35.06 6.37 -21.13
CA LEU A 121 -36.15 5.41 -20.97
C LEU A 121 -37.52 6.08 -21.12
N GLU A 122 -38.34 5.58 -22.04
CA GLU A 122 -39.78 5.83 -22.05
C GLU A 122 -40.45 4.99 -20.94
N ASP A 123 -41.50 5.53 -20.34
CA ASP A 123 -42.41 4.81 -19.46
C ASP A 123 -42.82 3.43 -20.01
N ILE A 124 -42.68 2.37 -19.20
CA ILE A 124 -42.97 1.00 -19.64
C ILE A 124 -44.43 0.78 -20.06
N GLY A 125 -45.36 1.61 -19.58
CA GLY A 125 -46.77 1.64 -20.00
C GLY A 125 -47.00 2.19 -21.41
N GLY A 126 -46.00 2.83 -22.03
CA GLY A 126 -46.10 3.47 -23.34
C GLY A 126 -46.73 4.86 -23.28
N GLY A 127 -46.54 5.58 -22.17
CA GLY A 127 -47.11 6.92 -21.97
C GLY A 127 -46.52 8.04 -22.85
N GLY A 128 -45.50 7.78 -23.69
CA GLY A 128 -44.83 8.83 -24.47
C GLY A 128 -44.03 9.83 -23.63
N VAL A 129 -43.68 9.45 -22.39
CA VAL A 129 -43.03 10.30 -21.38
C VAL A 129 -41.82 9.57 -20.77
N PRO A 130 -40.85 10.29 -20.15
CA PRO A 130 -39.71 9.66 -19.50
C PRO A 130 -40.13 8.78 -18.31
N GLN A 131 -39.55 7.58 -18.21
CA GLN A 131 -39.73 6.69 -17.06
C GLN A 131 -39.19 7.29 -15.76
N PHE A 132 -38.11 8.08 -15.86
CA PHE A 132 -37.41 8.73 -14.76
C PHE A 132 -37.20 10.24 -15.03
N PRO A 133 -38.24 11.10 -14.87
CA PRO A 133 -38.11 12.54 -15.09
C PRO A 133 -37.07 13.21 -14.18
N SER A 134 -36.83 12.65 -13.00
CA SER A 134 -35.78 13.08 -12.07
C SER A 134 -34.38 13.01 -12.68
N SER A 135 -34.09 12.04 -13.56
CA SER A 135 -32.80 11.94 -14.25
C SER A 135 -32.60 13.04 -15.29
N ILE A 136 -33.66 13.47 -15.98
CA ILE A 136 -33.61 14.64 -16.87
C ILE A 136 -33.36 15.92 -16.05
N HIS A 137 -34.01 16.08 -14.91
CA HIS A 137 -33.76 17.20 -14.00
C HIS A 137 -32.34 17.17 -13.41
N TRP A 138 -31.78 15.99 -13.12
CA TRP A 138 -30.39 15.87 -12.69
C TRP A 138 -29.43 16.35 -13.79
N ILE A 139 -29.63 15.90 -15.03
CA ILE A 139 -28.84 16.30 -16.20
C ILE A 139 -28.96 17.82 -16.42
N SER A 140 -30.16 18.39 -16.38
CA SER A 140 -30.33 19.84 -16.56
C SER A 140 -29.58 20.65 -15.49
N ASN A 141 -29.53 20.16 -14.25
CA ASN A 141 -28.98 20.90 -13.12
C ASN A 141 -27.46 20.71 -12.92
N ASN A 142 -26.83 19.74 -13.59
CA ASN A 142 -25.41 19.41 -13.43
C ASN A 142 -24.53 19.68 -14.68
N GLN A 143 -25.01 20.49 -15.62
CA GLN A 143 -24.15 20.98 -16.72
C GLN A 143 -23.12 21.99 -16.18
N HIS A 144 -21.87 21.83 -16.58
CA HIS A 144 -20.78 22.76 -16.28
C HIS A 144 -20.91 24.08 -17.06
N ASP A 145 -20.21 25.13 -16.60
CA ASP A 145 -20.26 26.45 -17.24
C ASP A 145 -19.71 26.46 -18.67
N ASP A 146 -18.75 25.58 -18.98
CA ASP A 146 -18.21 25.33 -20.32
C ASP A 146 -19.18 24.58 -21.25
N GLY A 147 -20.35 24.16 -20.75
CA GLY A 147 -21.36 23.40 -21.46
C GLY A 147 -21.18 21.88 -21.40
N SER A 148 -20.12 21.38 -20.78
CA SER A 148 -19.86 19.94 -20.61
C SER A 148 -20.64 19.30 -19.48
N TRP A 149 -20.60 17.97 -19.43
CA TRP A 149 -20.80 17.14 -18.25
C TRP A 149 -19.59 16.20 -18.11
N GLY A 150 -19.33 15.73 -16.89
CA GLY A 150 -18.26 14.78 -16.56
C GLY A 150 -17.77 14.99 -15.14
N ASP A 151 -16.54 14.58 -14.84
CA ASP A 151 -15.91 14.89 -13.55
C ASP A 151 -15.70 16.42 -13.39
N ARG A 152 -15.83 16.94 -12.17
CA ARG A 152 -15.77 18.38 -11.89
C ARG A 152 -14.34 18.90 -11.75
N ASP A 153 -13.51 18.15 -11.04
CA ASP A 153 -12.18 18.58 -10.60
C ASP A 153 -11.09 18.15 -11.59
N THR A 154 -11.33 17.05 -12.32
CA THR A 154 -10.49 16.53 -13.40
C THR A 154 -11.09 16.86 -14.78
N PHE A 155 -10.23 17.15 -15.75
CA PHE A 155 -10.60 17.20 -17.17
C PHE A 155 -9.82 16.12 -17.92
N THR A 156 -10.53 15.19 -18.57
CA THR A 156 -10.01 14.44 -19.73
C THR A 156 -10.99 14.60 -20.89
N ALA A 157 -10.49 14.72 -22.11
CA ALA A 157 -11.34 14.82 -23.29
C ALA A 157 -12.16 13.53 -23.50
N HIS A 158 -11.64 12.37 -23.08
CA HIS A 158 -12.40 11.13 -23.05
C HIS A 158 -13.67 11.27 -22.19
N ASP A 159 -13.52 11.58 -20.90
CA ASP A 159 -14.64 11.73 -19.96
C ASP A 159 -15.63 12.80 -20.42
N ARG A 160 -15.15 14.02 -20.70
CA ARG A 160 -16.02 15.15 -21.01
C ARG A 160 -16.78 14.96 -22.32
N ILE A 161 -16.20 14.35 -23.35
CA ILE A 161 -16.89 14.15 -24.63
C ILE A 161 -17.98 13.08 -24.52
N ILE A 162 -17.74 11.94 -23.87
CA ILE A 162 -18.73 10.85 -23.81
C ILE A 162 -19.92 11.21 -22.90
N ASN A 163 -19.66 11.83 -21.74
CA ASN A 163 -20.70 12.33 -20.85
C ASN A 163 -21.55 13.42 -21.53
N THR A 164 -20.90 14.44 -22.10
CA THR A 164 -21.62 15.54 -22.78
C THR A 164 -22.46 15.03 -23.95
N LEU A 165 -21.95 14.09 -24.75
CA LEU A 165 -22.70 13.52 -25.86
C LEU A 165 -23.94 12.73 -25.38
N ALA A 166 -23.80 11.94 -24.31
CA ALA A 166 -24.92 11.20 -23.73
C ALA A 166 -26.00 12.15 -23.19
N CYS A 167 -25.62 13.16 -22.39
CA CYS A 167 -26.55 14.16 -21.86
C CYS A 167 -27.26 14.95 -22.96
N VAL A 168 -26.52 15.39 -24.00
CA VAL A 168 -27.10 16.07 -25.17
C VAL A 168 -28.09 15.16 -25.91
N VAL A 169 -27.78 13.88 -26.09
CA VAL A 169 -28.69 12.90 -26.72
C VAL A 169 -29.97 12.73 -25.90
N ALA A 170 -29.87 12.57 -24.58
CA ALA A 170 -31.03 12.43 -23.69
C ALA A 170 -31.95 13.66 -23.73
N LEU A 171 -31.39 14.87 -23.61
CA LEU A 171 -32.15 16.12 -23.69
C LEU A 171 -32.80 16.32 -25.08
N LYS A 172 -32.08 16.00 -26.16
CA LYS A 172 -32.57 16.15 -27.53
C LYS A 172 -33.73 15.20 -27.85
N SER A 173 -33.66 13.94 -27.41
CA SER A 173 -34.74 12.94 -27.59
C SER A 173 -36.08 13.44 -27.05
N TRP A 174 -36.08 14.00 -25.83
CA TRP A 174 -37.29 14.55 -25.20
C TRP A 174 -37.63 15.99 -25.61
N LYS A 175 -36.76 16.64 -26.40
CA LYS A 175 -36.90 18.04 -26.84
C LYS A 175 -36.93 19.04 -25.66
N LEU A 176 -36.25 18.71 -24.56
CA LEU A 176 -36.16 19.51 -23.35
C LEU A 176 -34.81 20.25 -23.27
N HIS A 177 -34.78 21.37 -22.55
CA HIS A 177 -33.57 22.19 -22.32
C HIS A 177 -32.71 22.43 -23.59
N PRO A 178 -33.27 23.08 -24.63
CA PRO A 178 -32.55 23.36 -25.88
C PRO A 178 -31.31 24.24 -25.66
N ASP A 179 -31.37 25.15 -24.68
CA ASP A 179 -30.24 25.99 -24.24
C ASP A 179 -29.04 25.16 -23.77
N LYS A 180 -29.30 24.10 -23.00
CA LYS A 180 -28.27 23.19 -22.48
C LYS A 180 -27.76 22.25 -23.57
N THR A 181 -28.68 21.81 -24.42
CA THR A 181 -28.39 20.98 -25.60
C THR A 181 -27.43 21.70 -26.56
N ASP A 182 -27.71 22.96 -26.91
CA ASP A 182 -26.91 23.74 -27.87
C ASP A 182 -25.55 24.16 -27.27
N LYS A 183 -25.47 24.38 -25.94
CA LYS A 183 -24.19 24.51 -25.22
C LYS A 183 -23.33 23.24 -25.33
N GLY A 184 -23.89 22.07 -25.02
CA GLY A 184 -23.16 20.80 -25.07
C GLY A 184 -22.71 20.43 -26.49
N ILE A 185 -23.53 20.72 -27.50
CA ILE A 185 -23.15 20.57 -28.92
C ILE A 185 -21.97 21.49 -29.29
N SER A 186 -21.95 22.73 -28.79
CA SER A 186 -20.83 23.65 -28.99
C SER A 186 -19.55 23.13 -28.32
N PHE A 187 -19.62 22.73 -27.04
CA PHE A 187 -18.50 22.13 -26.31
C PHE A 187 -17.91 20.93 -27.07
N ILE A 188 -18.73 20.01 -27.55
CA ILE A 188 -18.26 18.83 -28.30
C ILE A 188 -17.55 19.25 -29.59
N ARG A 189 -18.12 20.18 -30.37
CA ARG A 189 -17.48 20.67 -31.61
C ARG A 189 -16.12 21.32 -31.35
N GLU A 190 -16.01 22.07 -30.26
CA GLU A 190 -14.79 22.76 -29.87
C GLU A 190 -13.73 21.81 -29.30
N ASN A 191 -14.11 20.74 -28.59
CA ASN A 191 -13.18 19.92 -27.82
C ASN A 191 -12.91 18.51 -28.37
N ILE A 192 -13.70 17.98 -29.31
CA ILE A 192 -13.57 16.59 -29.78
C ILE A 192 -12.22 16.25 -30.42
N HIS A 193 -11.49 17.25 -30.93
CA HIS A 193 -10.13 17.08 -31.45
C HIS A 193 -9.12 16.65 -30.38
N LYS A 194 -9.34 17.01 -29.11
CA LYS A 194 -8.44 16.69 -27.99
C LYS A 194 -8.35 15.19 -27.70
N LEU A 195 -9.29 14.38 -28.21
CA LEU A 195 -9.19 12.91 -28.24
C LEU A 195 -7.97 12.41 -29.04
N GLU A 196 -7.26 13.28 -29.76
CA GLU A 196 -6.01 12.96 -30.45
C GLU A 196 -4.76 13.10 -29.56
N ASP A 197 -4.86 13.85 -28.44
CA ASP A 197 -3.76 14.16 -27.52
C ASP A 197 -3.81 13.34 -26.21
N GLU A 198 -4.93 12.69 -25.90
CA GLU A 198 -5.17 11.91 -24.69
C GLU A 198 -4.39 10.59 -24.65
N ASN A 199 -4.03 10.13 -23.44
CA ASN A 199 -3.43 8.80 -23.25
C ASN A 199 -4.49 7.69 -23.39
N GLU A 200 -4.22 6.72 -24.26
CA GLU A 200 -5.10 5.57 -24.50
C GLU A 200 -5.23 4.63 -23.27
N GLU A 201 -4.25 4.61 -22.36
CA GLU A 201 -4.36 3.84 -21.10
C GLU A 201 -5.36 4.48 -20.11
N GLN A 202 -5.66 5.78 -20.25
CA GLN A 202 -6.62 6.53 -19.41
C GLN A 202 -8.03 6.60 -20.03
N MET A 203 -8.26 5.88 -21.13
CA MET A 203 -9.53 5.82 -21.81
C MET A 203 -10.57 4.99 -21.01
N PRO A 204 -11.81 5.48 -20.81
CA PRO A 204 -12.83 4.80 -20.02
C PRO A 204 -13.19 3.38 -20.51
N ILE A 205 -13.73 2.59 -19.59
CA ILE A 205 -14.30 1.26 -19.84
C ILE A 205 -15.37 1.38 -20.94
N GLY A 206 -15.39 0.43 -21.87
CA GLY A 206 -16.38 0.41 -22.95
C GLY A 206 -16.27 1.52 -24.00
N PHE A 207 -15.50 2.60 -23.77
CA PHE A 207 -15.48 3.84 -24.57
C PHE A 207 -15.43 3.63 -26.09
N GLU A 208 -14.54 2.75 -26.57
CA GLU A 208 -14.38 2.47 -28.01
C GLU A 208 -15.62 1.84 -28.65
N VAL A 209 -16.48 1.18 -27.87
CA VAL A 209 -17.73 0.57 -28.32
C VAL A 209 -18.91 1.53 -28.08
N ALA A 210 -18.92 2.20 -26.93
CA ALA A 210 -19.96 3.11 -26.46
C ALA A 210 -20.00 4.44 -27.24
N LEU A 211 -18.87 5.14 -27.42
CA LEU A 211 -18.86 6.46 -28.08
C LEU A 211 -19.36 6.37 -29.53
N PRO A 212 -18.91 5.42 -30.38
CA PRO A 212 -19.46 5.30 -31.73
C PRO A 212 -20.95 4.97 -31.76
N SER A 213 -21.45 4.16 -30.82
CA SER A 213 -22.88 3.85 -30.71
C SER A 213 -23.70 5.10 -30.35
N LEU A 214 -23.23 5.92 -29.40
CA LEU A 214 -23.82 7.24 -29.13
C LEU A 214 -23.74 8.20 -30.32
N ILE A 215 -22.66 8.17 -31.11
CA ILE A 215 -22.52 9.02 -32.31
C ILE A 215 -23.58 8.65 -33.37
N GLU A 216 -23.92 7.37 -33.57
CA GLU A 216 -25.01 6.98 -34.47
C GLU A 216 -26.39 7.40 -33.94
N ILE A 217 -26.63 7.28 -32.63
CA ILE A 217 -27.86 7.80 -32.01
C ILE A 217 -27.95 9.33 -32.21
N ALA A 218 -26.87 10.07 -31.93
CA ALA A 218 -26.79 11.51 -32.13
C ALA A 218 -27.06 11.93 -33.59
N LYS A 219 -26.51 11.21 -34.58
CA LYS A 219 -26.78 11.43 -36.01
C LYS A 219 -28.28 11.27 -36.33
N SER A 220 -28.95 10.25 -35.77
CA SER A 220 -30.40 10.03 -35.97
C SER A 220 -31.26 11.18 -35.41
N LEU A 221 -30.79 11.86 -34.37
CA LEU A 221 -31.40 13.05 -33.77
C LEU A 221 -31.00 14.38 -34.46
N GLY A 222 -30.29 14.33 -35.60
CA GLY A 222 -29.83 15.50 -36.34
C GLY A 222 -28.64 16.23 -35.70
N ILE A 223 -27.94 15.62 -34.75
CA ILE A 223 -26.77 16.22 -34.09
C ILE A 223 -25.52 15.95 -34.95
N HIS A 224 -25.03 16.98 -35.62
CA HIS A 224 -23.81 16.88 -36.45
C HIS A 224 -22.53 16.91 -35.60
N ILE A 225 -21.93 15.72 -35.44
CA ILE A 225 -20.60 15.51 -34.85
C ILE A 225 -19.50 15.53 -35.94
N PRO A 226 -18.33 16.15 -35.72
CA PRO A 226 -17.22 16.19 -36.70
C PRO A 226 -16.56 14.82 -36.99
N ASN A 227 -17.17 13.99 -37.83
CA ASN A 227 -16.70 12.63 -38.18
C ASN A 227 -15.30 12.53 -38.86
N HIS A 228 -14.61 13.64 -39.11
CA HIS A 228 -13.34 13.68 -39.84
C HIS A 228 -12.09 13.67 -38.96
N SER A 229 -12.21 13.71 -37.62
CA SER A 229 -11.07 13.58 -36.71
C SER A 229 -10.38 12.20 -36.86
N PRO A 230 -9.04 12.16 -37.02
CA PRO A 230 -8.26 10.93 -36.93
C PRO A 230 -8.47 10.12 -35.65
N ALA A 231 -8.78 10.73 -34.49
CA ALA A 231 -9.10 9.95 -33.28
C ALA A 231 -10.38 9.13 -33.46
N LEU A 232 -11.46 9.73 -33.97
CA LEU A 232 -12.72 9.00 -34.21
C LEU A 232 -12.50 7.83 -35.18
N GLN A 233 -11.68 8.01 -36.21
CA GLN A 233 -11.34 6.93 -37.14
C GLN A 233 -10.59 5.77 -36.45
N ARG A 234 -9.63 6.08 -35.56
CA ARG A 234 -8.96 5.06 -34.72
C ARG A 234 -9.97 4.34 -33.82
N ILE A 235 -10.85 5.09 -33.15
CA ILE A 235 -11.88 4.57 -32.23
C ILE A 235 -12.84 3.63 -32.97
N HIS A 236 -13.37 4.02 -34.14
CA HIS A 236 -14.21 3.15 -34.99
C HIS A 236 -13.48 1.87 -35.42
N ALA A 237 -12.23 1.96 -35.86
CA ALA A 237 -11.45 0.78 -36.25
C ALA A 237 -11.21 -0.20 -35.07
N ARG A 238 -11.07 0.33 -33.85
CA ARG A 238 -10.93 -0.49 -32.62
C ARG A 238 -12.25 -1.09 -32.16
N ARG A 239 -13.39 -0.40 -32.33
CA ARG A 239 -14.72 -0.98 -32.16
C ARG A 239 -14.89 -2.23 -32.99
N ASP A 240 -14.59 -2.14 -34.28
CA ASP A 240 -14.70 -3.27 -35.21
C ASP A 240 -13.75 -4.42 -34.84
N LEU A 241 -12.53 -4.12 -34.38
CA LEU A 241 -11.59 -5.12 -33.88
C LEU A 241 -12.08 -5.80 -32.58
N LYS A 242 -12.68 -5.05 -31.66
CA LYS A 242 -13.26 -5.58 -30.41
C LYS A 242 -14.51 -6.42 -30.68
N LEU A 243 -15.47 -5.93 -31.47
CA LEU A 243 -16.70 -6.67 -31.82
C LEU A 243 -16.39 -7.99 -32.56
N ARG A 244 -15.33 -8.05 -33.37
CA ARG A 244 -14.84 -9.29 -34.01
C ARG A 244 -14.16 -10.26 -33.04
N ARG A 245 -13.72 -9.80 -31.86
CA ARG A 245 -13.10 -10.61 -30.81
C ARG A 245 -14.08 -11.04 -29.71
N ILE A 246 -15.30 -10.49 -29.67
CA ILE A 246 -16.33 -10.92 -28.72
C ILE A 246 -16.69 -12.39 -29.00
N PRO A 247 -16.58 -13.29 -28.00
CA PRO A 247 -17.03 -14.66 -28.13
C PRO A 247 -18.56 -14.71 -27.94
N TRP A 248 -19.30 -14.43 -29.01
CA TRP A 248 -20.77 -14.24 -28.98
C TRP A 248 -21.55 -15.41 -28.35
N ASP A 249 -21.13 -16.67 -28.56
CA ASP A 249 -21.72 -17.84 -27.91
C ASP A 249 -21.44 -17.92 -26.40
N THR A 250 -20.31 -17.37 -25.95
CA THR A 250 -19.93 -17.30 -24.53
C THR A 250 -20.69 -16.17 -23.83
N LEU A 251 -20.78 -14.99 -24.46
CA LEU A 251 -21.55 -13.84 -23.96
C LEU A 251 -23.00 -14.19 -23.62
N HIS A 252 -23.64 -15.04 -24.41
CA HIS A 252 -25.02 -15.47 -24.22
C HIS A 252 -25.18 -16.75 -23.39
N ARG A 253 -24.10 -17.30 -22.81
CA ARG A 253 -24.11 -18.58 -22.07
C ARG A 253 -23.51 -18.49 -20.68
N VAL A 254 -22.54 -17.62 -20.43
CA VAL A 254 -21.91 -17.44 -19.12
C VAL A 254 -21.72 -15.95 -18.79
N PRO A 255 -21.78 -15.55 -17.52
CA PRO A 255 -21.49 -14.17 -17.11
C PRO A 255 -20.06 -13.76 -17.45
N THR A 256 -19.89 -12.56 -18.01
CA THR A 256 -18.59 -11.97 -18.37
C THR A 256 -18.68 -10.44 -18.21
N THR A 257 -17.54 -9.74 -18.15
CA THR A 257 -17.50 -8.26 -18.03
C THR A 257 -18.23 -7.52 -19.16
N LEU A 258 -18.42 -8.15 -20.31
CA LEU A 258 -19.20 -7.62 -21.44
C LEU A 258 -20.65 -7.29 -21.07
N LEU A 259 -21.21 -7.91 -20.02
CA LEU A 259 -22.53 -7.58 -19.48
C LEU A 259 -22.61 -6.16 -18.89
N HIS A 260 -21.47 -5.53 -18.57
CA HIS A 260 -21.40 -4.17 -18.03
C HIS A 260 -21.44 -3.07 -19.12
N SER A 261 -21.47 -3.44 -20.42
CA SER A 261 -21.45 -2.49 -21.55
C SER A 261 -22.31 -2.95 -22.74
N LEU A 262 -23.51 -3.45 -22.49
CA LEU A 262 -24.40 -3.98 -23.53
C LEU A 262 -24.97 -2.90 -24.45
N GLU A 263 -25.13 -1.67 -23.95
CA GLU A 263 -25.60 -0.48 -24.67
C GLU A 263 -24.72 -0.09 -25.88
N GLY A 264 -23.44 -0.47 -25.86
CA GLY A 264 -22.57 -0.35 -27.02
C GLY A 264 -22.78 -1.40 -28.12
N MET A 265 -23.44 -2.53 -27.83
CA MET A 265 -23.36 -3.76 -28.65
C MET A 265 -24.60 -4.03 -29.52
N PRO A 266 -24.46 -4.18 -30.85
CA PRO A 266 -25.56 -4.58 -31.73
C PRO A 266 -25.81 -6.09 -31.71
N GLY A 267 -27.06 -6.51 -31.99
CA GLY A 267 -27.39 -7.90 -32.33
C GLY A 267 -27.51 -8.88 -31.13
N LEU A 268 -27.81 -8.38 -29.94
CA LEU A 268 -27.93 -9.17 -28.71
C LEU A 268 -29.20 -10.06 -28.67
N ASP A 269 -29.06 -11.27 -28.14
CA ASP A 269 -30.17 -12.18 -27.83
C ASP A 269 -30.60 -12.00 -26.36
N TRP A 270 -31.59 -11.13 -26.16
CA TRP A 270 -32.12 -10.80 -24.85
C TRP A 270 -32.76 -11.98 -24.11
N GLN A 271 -33.35 -12.95 -24.82
CA GLN A 271 -33.92 -14.13 -24.18
C GLN A 271 -32.83 -14.98 -23.52
N LYS A 272 -31.64 -15.03 -24.10
CA LYS A 272 -30.47 -15.66 -23.47
C LYS A 272 -29.88 -14.78 -22.36
N LEU A 273 -29.66 -13.49 -22.61
CA LEU A 273 -29.01 -12.57 -21.66
C LEU A 273 -29.76 -12.45 -20.33
N LEU A 274 -31.09 -12.46 -20.31
CA LEU A 274 -31.88 -12.38 -19.06
C LEU A 274 -31.59 -13.52 -18.07
N ASN A 275 -31.10 -14.68 -18.51
CA ASN A 275 -30.66 -15.76 -17.60
C ASN A 275 -29.33 -15.44 -16.89
N LEU A 276 -28.57 -14.47 -17.40
CA LEU A 276 -27.28 -14.04 -16.87
C LEU A 276 -27.40 -12.82 -15.93
N GLN A 277 -28.58 -12.18 -15.85
CA GLN A 277 -28.91 -11.06 -14.96
C GLN A 277 -28.40 -11.28 -13.52
N SER A 278 -27.91 -10.23 -12.88
CA SER A 278 -27.49 -10.25 -11.47
C SER A 278 -28.69 -10.41 -10.52
N ALA A 279 -28.45 -10.82 -9.28
CA ALA A 279 -29.51 -11.15 -8.31
C ALA A 279 -30.32 -9.93 -7.81
N ASP A 280 -29.80 -8.72 -8.04
CA ASP A 280 -30.42 -7.42 -7.79
C ASP A 280 -31.32 -6.93 -8.95
N GLY A 281 -31.22 -7.55 -10.13
CA GLY A 281 -31.87 -7.11 -11.37
C GLY A 281 -30.95 -6.39 -12.36
N SER A 282 -29.68 -6.13 -12.00
CA SER A 282 -28.73 -5.44 -12.86
C SER A 282 -28.13 -6.33 -13.94
N PHE A 283 -27.57 -5.71 -14.99
CA PHE A 283 -26.62 -6.33 -15.90
C PHE A 283 -25.20 -5.98 -15.45
N LEU A 284 -24.64 -6.87 -14.62
CA LEU A 284 -23.32 -6.74 -13.98
C LEU A 284 -23.10 -5.32 -13.41
N PHE A 285 -24.04 -4.86 -12.60
CA PHE A 285 -23.95 -3.64 -11.81
C PHE A 285 -23.88 -2.32 -12.60
N SER A 286 -23.99 -2.34 -13.94
CA SER A 286 -24.01 -1.12 -14.78
C SER A 286 -25.44 -0.58 -14.94
N PRO A 287 -25.73 0.68 -14.56
CA PRO A 287 -27.03 1.29 -14.81
C PRO A 287 -27.30 1.56 -16.29
N SER A 288 -26.32 1.99 -17.09
CA SER A 288 -26.49 2.16 -18.55
C SER A 288 -26.83 0.85 -19.26
N SER A 289 -26.10 -0.23 -18.99
CA SER A 289 -26.36 -1.56 -19.54
C SER A 289 -27.74 -2.08 -19.11
N THR A 290 -28.12 -1.84 -17.85
CA THR A 290 -29.44 -2.24 -17.32
C THR A 290 -30.59 -1.40 -17.89
N ALA A 291 -30.36 -0.11 -18.16
CA ALA A 291 -31.32 0.75 -18.86
C ALA A 291 -31.52 0.30 -20.30
N PHE A 292 -30.45 0.00 -21.03
CA PHE A 292 -30.57 -0.57 -22.37
C PHE A 292 -31.31 -1.91 -22.36
N ALA A 293 -31.00 -2.81 -21.41
CA ALA A 293 -31.72 -4.05 -21.24
C ALA A 293 -33.23 -3.83 -20.94
N LEU A 294 -33.58 -2.87 -20.09
CA LEU A 294 -34.97 -2.50 -19.81
C LEU A 294 -35.68 -1.99 -21.06
N GLN A 295 -35.04 -1.11 -21.83
CA GLN A 295 -35.59 -0.56 -23.07
C GLN A 295 -35.93 -1.66 -24.09
N GLN A 296 -35.09 -2.70 -24.19
CA GLN A 296 -35.28 -3.80 -25.15
C GLN A 296 -36.21 -4.92 -24.65
N THR A 297 -36.44 -5.05 -23.34
CA THR A 297 -37.13 -6.23 -22.75
C THR A 297 -38.36 -5.92 -21.89
N LYS A 298 -38.51 -4.68 -21.40
CA LYS A 298 -39.47 -4.29 -20.35
C LYS A 298 -39.39 -5.15 -19.07
N ASN A 299 -38.21 -5.70 -18.76
CA ASN A 299 -38.02 -6.57 -17.58
C ASN A 299 -38.20 -5.83 -16.25
N GLU A 300 -39.09 -6.34 -15.39
CA GLU A 300 -39.44 -5.72 -14.10
C GLU A 300 -38.26 -5.64 -13.11
N ASN A 301 -37.34 -6.62 -13.11
CA ASN A 301 -36.16 -6.56 -12.24
C ASN A 301 -35.20 -5.43 -12.65
N CYS A 302 -35.00 -5.22 -13.97
CA CYS A 302 -34.24 -4.07 -14.47
C CYS A 302 -34.90 -2.75 -14.06
N LEU A 303 -36.23 -2.63 -14.18
CA LEU A 303 -36.96 -1.44 -13.75
C LEU A 303 -36.81 -1.20 -12.25
N LYS A 304 -36.92 -2.24 -11.43
CA LYS A 304 -36.76 -2.15 -9.98
C LYS A 304 -35.35 -1.67 -9.60
N TYR A 305 -34.32 -2.33 -10.11
CA TYR A 305 -32.92 -1.94 -9.87
C TYR A 305 -32.70 -0.45 -10.20
N LEU A 306 -33.17 0.00 -11.36
CA LEU A 306 -33.05 1.39 -11.78
C LEU A 306 -33.86 2.36 -10.91
N ALA A 307 -35.07 1.99 -10.48
CA ALA A 307 -35.87 2.81 -9.59
C ALA A 307 -35.23 2.98 -8.20
N ASP A 308 -34.71 1.89 -7.62
CA ASP A 308 -34.05 1.88 -6.31
C ASP A 308 -32.81 2.81 -6.32
N ILE A 309 -31.97 2.75 -7.36
CA ILE A 309 -30.79 3.63 -7.48
C ILE A 309 -31.15 5.09 -7.84
N VAL A 310 -32.12 5.33 -8.73
CA VAL A 310 -32.57 6.70 -9.08
C VAL A 310 -33.17 7.40 -7.87
N GLN A 311 -33.84 6.66 -6.98
CA GLN A 311 -34.30 7.18 -5.70
C GLN A 311 -33.12 7.50 -4.77
N LYS A 312 -32.14 6.59 -4.60
CA LYS A 312 -30.98 6.83 -3.73
C LYS A 312 -30.13 8.03 -4.17
N PHE A 313 -29.85 8.14 -5.46
CA PHE A 313 -28.98 9.18 -6.04
C PHE A 313 -29.75 10.42 -6.54
N ASN A 314 -30.99 10.63 -6.06
CA ASN A 314 -31.80 11.83 -6.26
C ASN A 314 -31.95 12.23 -7.75
N GLY A 315 -32.22 11.26 -8.61
CA GLY A 315 -32.32 11.43 -10.08
C GLY A 315 -31.07 11.01 -10.84
N GLY A 316 -29.88 11.17 -10.25
CA GLY A 316 -28.64 10.63 -10.80
C GLY A 316 -28.56 9.11 -10.68
N VAL A 317 -27.57 8.51 -11.35
CA VAL A 317 -27.06 7.15 -11.06
C VAL A 317 -25.52 7.11 -11.26
N PRO A 318 -24.77 6.30 -10.49
CA PRO A 318 -23.33 6.06 -10.75
C PRO A 318 -23.10 5.21 -12.02
N ASN A 319 -21.83 4.96 -12.39
CA ASN A 319 -21.50 4.02 -13.46
C ASN A 319 -21.54 2.54 -13.02
N VAL A 320 -21.44 2.28 -11.71
CA VAL A 320 -21.49 0.95 -11.13
C VAL A 320 -22.24 0.97 -9.78
N TYR A 321 -23.11 -0.01 -9.53
CA TYR A 321 -23.79 -0.15 -8.24
C TYR A 321 -24.25 -1.60 -7.93
N PRO A 322 -24.10 -2.11 -6.69
CA PRO A 322 -23.40 -1.51 -5.55
C PRO A 322 -21.86 -1.56 -5.70
N VAL A 323 -21.14 -1.01 -4.71
CA VAL A 323 -19.67 -1.10 -4.56
C VAL A 323 -19.29 -1.52 -3.13
N ASP A 324 -20.13 -2.33 -2.51
CA ASP A 324 -20.18 -2.58 -1.08
C ASP A 324 -18.98 -3.39 -0.53
N LEU A 325 -18.37 -4.24 -1.35
CA LEU A 325 -17.14 -4.94 -0.98
C LEU A 325 -15.91 -4.06 -1.23
N PHE A 326 -15.85 -3.41 -2.39
CA PHE A 326 -14.76 -2.50 -2.78
C PHE A 326 -14.57 -1.37 -1.75
N GLU A 327 -15.64 -0.65 -1.39
CA GLU A 327 -15.58 0.48 -0.45
C GLU A 327 -14.96 0.06 0.89
N ARG A 328 -15.46 -1.03 1.48
CA ARG A 328 -15.01 -1.55 2.79
C ARG A 328 -13.57 -2.03 2.73
N LEU A 329 -13.21 -2.78 1.69
CA LEU A 329 -11.85 -3.28 1.46
C LEU A 329 -10.85 -2.13 1.29
N TRP A 330 -11.19 -1.14 0.47
CA TRP A 330 -10.34 0.01 0.20
C TRP A 330 -10.19 0.87 1.46
N ALA A 331 -11.29 1.15 2.18
CA ALA A 331 -11.26 1.91 3.43
C ALA A 331 -10.36 1.26 4.50
N VAL A 332 -10.49 -0.05 4.72
CA VAL A 332 -9.62 -0.78 5.67
C VAL A 332 -8.15 -0.71 5.24
N ASP A 333 -7.83 -0.90 3.95
CA ASP A 333 -6.45 -0.79 3.47
C ASP A 333 -5.88 0.63 3.67
N ARG A 334 -6.65 1.68 3.37
CA ARG A 334 -6.21 3.07 3.58
C ARG A 334 -6.01 3.38 5.06
N LEU A 335 -6.94 3.00 5.94
CA LEU A 335 -6.81 3.21 7.40
C LEU A 335 -5.60 2.48 7.99
N GLN A 336 -5.29 1.28 7.49
CA GLN A 336 -4.09 0.53 7.89
C GLN A 336 -2.80 1.20 7.37
N ARG A 337 -2.73 1.56 6.09
CA ARG A 337 -1.52 2.14 5.48
C ARG A 337 -1.25 3.56 5.98
N LEU A 338 -2.27 4.41 6.11
CA LEU A 338 -2.21 5.70 6.81
C LEU A 338 -1.87 5.55 8.30
N GLY A 339 -1.95 4.33 8.83
CA GLY A 339 -1.41 4.00 10.15
C GLY A 339 -2.25 4.51 11.32
N ILE A 340 -3.56 4.69 11.08
CA ILE A 340 -4.56 5.20 12.01
C ILE A 340 -5.64 4.16 12.40
N SER A 341 -5.66 3.00 11.74
CA SER A 341 -6.58 1.88 11.96
C SER A 341 -6.89 1.54 13.42
N ARG A 342 -5.92 1.64 14.33
CA ARG A 342 -6.11 1.37 15.78
C ARG A 342 -7.23 2.18 16.44
N TYR A 343 -7.59 3.35 15.90
CA TYR A 343 -8.71 4.15 16.40
C TYR A 343 -10.08 3.59 16.01
N PHE A 344 -10.12 2.62 15.09
CA PHE A 344 -11.31 2.13 14.39
C PHE A 344 -11.42 0.60 14.41
N GLN A 345 -10.75 -0.09 15.36
CA GLN A 345 -10.64 -1.55 15.33
C GLN A 345 -12.01 -2.25 15.22
N HIS A 346 -12.98 -1.88 16.06
CA HIS A 346 -14.36 -2.40 16.00
C HIS A 346 -15.01 -2.17 14.64
N GLU A 347 -14.88 -0.96 14.09
CA GLU A 347 -15.46 -0.60 12.79
C GLU A 347 -14.76 -1.34 11.62
N ILE A 348 -13.46 -1.64 11.76
CA ILE A 348 -12.69 -2.44 10.81
C ILE A 348 -13.10 -3.92 10.90
N ASP A 349 -13.28 -4.44 12.11
CA ASP A 349 -13.74 -5.82 12.34
C ASP A 349 -15.13 -6.00 11.71
N GLU A 350 -16.08 -5.07 11.94
CA GLU A 350 -17.40 -5.05 11.29
C GLU A 350 -17.33 -5.05 9.75
N CYS A 351 -16.39 -4.31 9.15
CA CYS A 351 -16.15 -4.30 7.70
C CYS A 351 -15.59 -5.63 7.18
N ILE A 352 -14.69 -6.28 7.92
CA ILE A 352 -14.07 -7.55 7.53
C ILE A 352 -15.04 -8.72 7.73
N ASP A 353 -15.85 -8.71 8.80
CA ASP A 353 -16.99 -9.61 9.02
C ASP A 353 -18.00 -9.54 7.86
N TYR A 354 -18.25 -8.34 7.31
CA TYR A 354 -19.10 -8.13 6.14
C TYR A 354 -18.48 -8.75 4.88
N VAL A 355 -17.20 -8.49 4.61
CA VAL A 355 -16.48 -9.08 3.47
C VAL A 355 -16.47 -10.60 3.56
N HIS A 356 -16.17 -11.18 4.73
CA HIS A 356 -16.15 -12.63 4.94
C HIS A 356 -17.51 -13.28 4.65
N ARG A 357 -18.61 -12.60 5.00
CA ARG A 357 -19.99 -13.09 4.77
C ARG A 357 -20.33 -13.31 3.29
N TYR A 358 -19.67 -12.57 2.39
CA TYR A 358 -19.86 -12.69 0.94
C TYR A 358 -18.64 -13.28 0.22
N TRP A 359 -17.61 -13.71 0.96
CA TRP A 359 -16.44 -14.39 0.41
C TRP A 359 -16.82 -15.75 -0.19
N THR A 360 -16.27 -16.09 -1.36
CA THR A 360 -16.58 -17.37 -2.04
C THR A 360 -15.32 -18.13 -2.44
N ASN A 361 -15.46 -19.42 -2.73
CA ASN A 361 -14.38 -20.25 -3.29
C ASN A 361 -14.00 -19.89 -4.74
N LYS A 362 -14.61 -18.85 -5.32
CA LYS A 362 -14.24 -18.22 -6.60
C LYS A 362 -13.58 -16.84 -6.43
N GLY A 363 -13.43 -16.35 -5.20
CA GLY A 363 -13.14 -14.95 -4.93
C GLY A 363 -14.41 -14.10 -4.87
N ILE A 364 -14.26 -12.81 -5.16
CA ILE A 364 -15.30 -11.78 -5.11
C ILE A 364 -15.11 -10.77 -6.27
N CYS A 365 -15.97 -9.77 -6.36
CA CYS A 365 -15.67 -8.51 -7.04
C CYS A 365 -16.12 -7.34 -6.13
N TRP A 366 -16.07 -6.12 -6.64
CA TRP A 366 -16.52 -4.90 -5.96
C TRP A 366 -17.92 -4.96 -5.30
N ALA A 367 -18.79 -5.85 -5.78
CA ALA A 367 -20.18 -6.01 -5.36
C ALA A 367 -20.47 -7.43 -4.82
N ARG A 368 -21.24 -7.51 -3.73
CA ARG A 368 -21.73 -8.78 -3.17
C ARG A 368 -22.54 -9.63 -4.16
N ASN A 369 -22.57 -10.94 -3.93
CA ASN A 369 -23.38 -11.92 -4.68
C ASN A 369 -23.12 -11.96 -6.20
N SER A 370 -22.02 -11.38 -6.69
CA SER A 370 -21.68 -11.38 -8.11
C SER A 370 -21.40 -12.78 -8.67
N LYS A 371 -21.86 -13.01 -9.91
CA LYS A 371 -21.53 -14.20 -10.71
C LYS A 371 -20.17 -14.09 -11.42
N VAL A 372 -19.59 -12.88 -11.49
CA VAL A 372 -18.27 -12.59 -12.07
C VAL A 372 -17.34 -12.11 -10.95
N GLN A 373 -16.14 -12.65 -10.88
CA GLN A 373 -15.13 -12.27 -9.89
C GLN A 373 -13.95 -11.59 -10.60
N ASP A 374 -13.26 -10.70 -9.90
CA ASP A 374 -12.04 -10.02 -10.37
C ASP A 374 -10.86 -10.24 -9.42
N ILE A 375 -9.64 -10.08 -9.93
CA ILE A 375 -8.42 -10.37 -9.16
C ILE A 375 -8.07 -9.29 -8.14
N ASP A 376 -8.53 -8.05 -8.30
CA ASP A 376 -8.11 -6.92 -7.46
C ASP A 376 -8.86 -6.94 -6.13
N ASP A 377 -10.20 -6.97 -6.18
CA ASP A 377 -11.05 -7.19 -5.01
C ASP A 377 -10.77 -8.57 -4.36
N THR A 378 -10.55 -9.62 -5.16
CA THR A 378 -10.19 -10.94 -4.61
C THR A 378 -8.84 -10.93 -3.90
N ALA A 379 -7.80 -10.29 -4.45
CA ALA A 379 -6.49 -10.22 -3.80
C ALA A 379 -6.51 -9.30 -2.57
N MET A 380 -7.22 -8.17 -2.64
CA MET A 380 -7.44 -7.26 -1.52
C MET A 380 -8.18 -7.99 -0.38
N GLY A 381 -9.30 -8.64 -0.69
CA GLY A 381 -10.11 -9.42 0.24
C GLY A 381 -9.34 -10.57 0.88
N PHE A 382 -8.71 -11.43 0.08
CA PHE A 382 -7.88 -12.54 0.57
C PHE A 382 -6.83 -12.06 1.57
N ARG A 383 -6.09 -11.00 1.21
CA ARG A 383 -5.01 -10.45 2.04
C ARG A 383 -5.54 -9.88 3.35
N LEU A 384 -6.61 -9.08 3.30
CA LEU A 384 -7.17 -8.46 4.50
C LEU A 384 -7.83 -9.50 5.42
N LEU A 385 -8.65 -10.41 4.88
CA LEU A 385 -9.24 -11.53 5.63
C LEU A 385 -8.16 -12.34 6.37
N ARG A 386 -7.09 -12.74 5.67
CA ARG A 386 -5.98 -13.50 6.26
C ARG A 386 -5.20 -12.70 7.30
N LEU A 387 -4.98 -11.39 7.10
CA LEU A 387 -4.32 -10.52 8.08
C LEU A 387 -5.17 -10.25 9.33
N HIS A 388 -6.48 -10.45 9.25
CA HIS A 388 -7.42 -10.43 10.39
C HIS A 388 -7.72 -11.83 10.94
N GLY A 389 -7.04 -12.87 10.44
CA GLY A 389 -7.04 -14.22 11.01
C GLY A 389 -8.10 -15.18 10.47
N TYR A 390 -8.82 -14.81 9.40
CA TYR A 390 -9.74 -15.72 8.70
C TYR A 390 -8.98 -16.77 7.88
N ASP A 391 -9.48 -18.01 7.90
CA ASP A 391 -8.94 -19.10 7.09
C ASP A 391 -9.54 -19.04 5.67
N VAL A 392 -8.78 -18.44 4.75
CA VAL A 392 -9.13 -18.29 3.34
C VAL A 392 -8.21 -19.14 2.46
N SER A 393 -8.81 -20.04 1.66
CA SER A 393 -8.07 -20.86 0.70
C SER A 393 -7.49 -20.04 -0.45
N THR A 394 -6.28 -20.40 -0.86
CA THR A 394 -5.60 -19.86 -2.05
C THR A 394 -6.17 -20.38 -3.37
N ASP A 395 -7.08 -21.37 -3.34
CA ASP A 395 -7.75 -21.89 -4.53
C ASP A 395 -8.52 -20.82 -5.31
N VAL A 396 -8.90 -19.70 -4.68
CA VAL A 396 -9.54 -18.56 -5.36
C VAL A 396 -8.70 -18.00 -6.49
N PHE A 397 -7.37 -18.09 -6.41
CA PHE A 397 -6.47 -17.58 -7.45
C PHE A 397 -6.38 -18.51 -8.68
N LYS A 398 -6.81 -19.78 -8.57
CA LYS A 398 -6.82 -20.75 -9.67
C LYS A 398 -7.86 -20.43 -10.76
N HIS A 399 -8.83 -19.55 -10.49
CA HIS A 399 -9.77 -19.07 -11.52
C HIS A 399 -9.19 -17.93 -12.37
N PHE A 400 -8.14 -17.26 -11.88
CA PHE A 400 -7.47 -16.14 -12.54
C PHE A 400 -6.14 -16.54 -13.19
N GLU A 401 -5.60 -17.71 -12.83
CA GLU A 401 -4.41 -18.30 -13.44
C GLU A 401 -4.76 -18.96 -14.79
N ASN A 402 -3.91 -18.74 -15.78
CA ASN A 402 -3.89 -19.53 -17.01
C ASN A 402 -2.48 -19.57 -17.60
N SER A 403 -1.94 -20.78 -17.73
CA SER A 403 -0.63 -21.05 -18.36
C SER A 403 0.57 -20.39 -17.67
N GLY A 404 0.47 -20.13 -16.36
CA GLY A 404 1.49 -19.46 -15.54
C GLY A 404 1.41 -17.94 -15.52
N GLU A 405 0.38 -17.36 -16.13
CA GLU A 405 0.05 -15.93 -16.05
C GLU A 405 -1.25 -15.70 -15.28
N PHE A 406 -1.43 -14.51 -14.70
CA PHE A 406 -2.63 -14.13 -13.96
C PHE A 406 -3.33 -12.95 -14.64
N PHE A 407 -4.66 -12.95 -14.60
CA PHE A 407 -5.51 -12.00 -15.34
C PHE A 407 -6.57 -11.38 -14.44
N CYS A 408 -6.98 -10.14 -14.74
CA CYS A 408 -7.97 -9.41 -13.93
C CYS A 408 -9.34 -10.07 -13.91
N PHE A 409 -9.74 -10.76 -14.99
CA PHE A 409 -11.03 -11.43 -15.10
C PHE A 409 -10.90 -12.81 -15.75
N VAL A 410 -11.69 -13.77 -15.27
CA VAL A 410 -11.71 -15.15 -15.76
C VAL A 410 -11.97 -15.20 -17.27
N GLY A 411 -11.05 -15.84 -18.01
CA GLY A 411 -11.16 -15.99 -19.47
C GLY A 411 -10.86 -14.73 -20.29
N GLN A 412 -10.22 -13.72 -19.70
CA GLN A 412 -9.81 -12.48 -20.38
C GLN A 412 -8.29 -12.28 -20.32
N THR A 413 -7.77 -11.36 -21.12
CA THR A 413 -6.33 -11.05 -21.21
C THR A 413 -5.98 -9.68 -20.61
N ASP A 414 -6.83 -9.14 -19.73
CA ASP A 414 -6.62 -7.84 -19.08
C ASP A 414 -5.71 -8.00 -17.86
N GLN A 415 -4.71 -7.13 -17.73
CA GLN A 415 -3.69 -7.16 -16.67
C GLN A 415 -3.44 -5.73 -16.19
N ALA A 416 -4.25 -5.26 -15.25
CA ALA A 416 -4.14 -3.93 -14.63
C ALA A 416 -2.96 -3.87 -13.64
N VAL A 417 -2.31 -2.70 -13.53
CA VAL A 417 -1.19 -2.50 -12.60
C VAL A 417 -1.68 -2.57 -11.15
N THR A 418 -2.87 -2.05 -10.86
CA THR A 418 -3.55 -2.16 -9.55
C THR A 418 -3.82 -3.62 -9.15
N GLY A 419 -4.56 -4.35 -9.99
CA GLY A 419 -4.90 -5.76 -9.73
C GLY A 419 -3.68 -6.66 -9.55
N ILE A 420 -2.65 -6.50 -10.39
CA ILE A 420 -1.41 -7.28 -10.25
C ILE A 420 -0.54 -6.79 -9.07
N TYR A 421 -0.63 -5.52 -8.67
CA TYR A 421 -0.03 -5.00 -7.43
C TYR A 421 -0.68 -5.56 -6.16
N ASN A 422 -2.01 -5.63 -6.10
CA ASN A 422 -2.69 -6.26 -4.97
C ASN A 422 -2.51 -7.79 -4.96
N LEU A 423 -2.41 -8.45 -6.13
CA LEU A 423 -1.97 -9.84 -6.22
C LEU A 423 -0.55 -10.03 -5.64
N TYR A 424 0.40 -9.14 -5.97
CA TYR A 424 1.75 -9.15 -5.39
C TYR A 424 1.70 -9.02 -3.86
N ARG A 425 0.94 -8.06 -3.33
CA ARG A 425 0.74 -7.88 -1.87
C ARG A 425 0.08 -9.10 -1.21
N ALA A 426 -0.89 -9.74 -1.88
CA ALA A 426 -1.56 -10.95 -1.39
C ALA A 426 -0.60 -12.15 -1.36
N SER A 427 0.27 -12.28 -2.35
CA SER A 427 1.27 -13.35 -2.41
C SER A 427 2.28 -13.32 -1.24
N GLN A 428 2.50 -12.15 -0.63
CA GLN A 428 3.41 -11.98 0.50
C GLN A 428 2.88 -12.54 1.83
N VAL A 429 1.58 -12.84 1.94
CA VAL A 429 0.95 -13.51 3.11
C VAL A 429 0.73 -15.02 2.89
N MET A 430 1.53 -15.65 2.01
CA MET A 430 1.49 -17.10 1.78
C MET A 430 1.97 -17.90 3.01
N PHE A 431 1.39 -19.09 3.16
CA PHE A 431 1.81 -20.13 4.10
C PHE A 431 2.66 -21.20 3.38
N PRO A 432 3.37 -22.08 4.11
CA PRO A 432 4.10 -23.20 3.50
C PRO A 432 3.14 -24.17 2.78
N GLY A 433 3.46 -24.51 1.52
CA GLY A 433 2.67 -25.41 0.66
C GLY A 433 1.65 -24.73 -0.27
N GLU A 434 1.57 -23.39 -0.27
CA GLU A 434 0.63 -22.64 -1.12
C GLU A 434 1.26 -22.25 -2.47
N ASP A 435 1.54 -23.25 -3.30
CA ASP A 435 2.33 -23.08 -4.54
C ASP A 435 1.73 -22.05 -5.52
N ILE A 436 0.40 -21.97 -5.62
CA ILE A 436 -0.30 -20.96 -6.44
C ILE A 436 0.06 -19.51 -6.05
N LEU A 437 0.38 -19.25 -4.77
CA LEU A 437 0.88 -17.93 -4.34
C LEU A 437 2.38 -17.75 -4.62
N ALA A 438 3.16 -18.82 -4.72
CA ALA A 438 4.55 -18.72 -5.19
C ALA A 438 4.60 -18.35 -6.68
N ASP A 439 3.74 -18.96 -7.50
CA ASP A 439 3.57 -18.57 -8.91
C ASP A 439 2.98 -17.16 -9.04
N ALA A 440 1.97 -16.80 -8.26
CA ALA A 440 1.43 -15.43 -8.23
C ALA A 440 2.50 -14.39 -7.84
N ARG A 441 3.36 -14.68 -6.84
CA ARG A 441 4.49 -13.81 -6.45
C ARG A 441 5.48 -13.66 -7.60
N LYS A 442 5.83 -14.76 -8.27
CA LYS A 442 6.77 -14.80 -9.40
C LYS A 442 6.26 -14.02 -10.61
N PHE A 443 5.01 -14.25 -11.01
CA PHE A 443 4.36 -13.54 -12.12
C PHE A 443 4.24 -12.04 -11.83
N SER A 444 3.64 -11.68 -10.69
CA SER A 444 3.38 -10.27 -10.37
C SER A 444 4.67 -9.46 -10.15
N THR A 445 5.69 -10.05 -9.53
CA THR A 445 7.02 -9.42 -9.43
C THR A 445 7.60 -9.10 -10.81
N LYS A 446 7.54 -10.05 -11.76
CA LYS A 446 8.02 -9.86 -13.13
C LYS A 446 7.25 -8.75 -13.83
N PHE A 447 5.92 -8.85 -13.86
CA PHE A 447 5.03 -7.88 -14.53
C PHE A 447 5.26 -6.44 -14.02
N LEU A 448 5.29 -6.25 -12.71
CA LEU A 448 5.47 -4.92 -12.09
C LEU A 448 6.91 -4.39 -12.31
N GLN A 449 7.92 -5.27 -12.40
CA GLN A 449 9.28 -4.86 -12.78
C GLN A 449 9.40 -4.47 -14.25
N GLU A 450 8.72 -5.18 -15.16
CA GLU A 450 8.64 -4.85 -16.59
C GLU A 450 7.92 -3.51 -16.79
N LYS A 451 6.73 -3.32 -16.19
CA LYS A 451 6.02 -2.03 -16.19
C LYS A 451 6.82 -0.89 -15.55
N ARG A 452 7.59 -1.15 -14.48
CA ARG A 452 8.53 -0.17 -13.89
C ARG A 452 9.66 0.20 -14.85
N ALA A 453 10.21 -0.76 -15.61
CA ALA A 453 11.29 -0.52 -16.55
C ALA A 453 10.85 0.29 -17.78
N SER A 454 9.62 0.07 -18.27
CA SER A 454 9.05 0.85 -19.38
C SER A 454 8.50 2.23 -18.98
N ASN A 455 8.48 2.57 -17.68
CA ASN A 455 7.75 3.74 -17.15
C ASN A 455 6.23 3.69 -17.43
N GLU A 456 5.66 2.48 -17.39
CA GLU A 456 4.25 2.17 -17.60
C GLU A 456 3.53 1.82 -16.27
N LEU A 457 3.99 2.37 -15.14
CA LEU A 457 3.28 2.26 -13.85
C LEU A 457 2.11 3.24 -13.77
N LEU A 458 1.26 3.17 -14.79
CA LEU A 458 -0.03 3.85 -14.91
C LEU A 458 -1.13 2.80 -14.76
N ASP A 459 -2.31 3.20 -14.31
CA ASP A 459 -3.45 2.30 -14.22
C ASP A 459 -4.71 2.92 -14.82
N LYS A 460 -5.51 2.05 -15.44
CA LYS A 460 -6.75 2.40 -16.13
C LYS A 460 -7.93 2.59 -15.18
N TRP A 461 -7.84 2.08 -13.95
CA TRP A 461 -8.94 2.03 -12.99
C TRP A 461 -8.77 3.03 -11.84
N VAL A 462 -7.58 3.65 -11.67
CA VAL A 462 -7.35 4.71 -10.69
C VAL A 462 -6.29 5.72 -11.14
N ILE A 463 -6.60 7.01 -11.04
CA ILE A 463 -5.61 8.10 -11.13
C ILE A 463 -5.06 8.34 -9.71
N ALA A 464 -4.13 7.48 -9.27
CA ALA A 464 -3.46 7.65 -7.99
C ALA A 464 -2.21 8.54 -8.12
N LYS A 465 -2.10 9.55 -7.25
CA LYS A 465 -1.02 10.56 -7.16
C LYS A 465 0.39 10.02 -7.44
N ASP A 466 0.76 8.92 -6.78
CA ASP A 466 2.09 8.31 -6.90
C ASP A 466 2.01 6.77 -6.91
N LEU A 467 1.22 6.22 -7.84
CA LEU A 467 1.23 4.78 -8.13
C LEU A 467 2.65 4.25 -8.43
N PRO A 468 3.53 4.96 -9.19
CA PRO A 468 4.91 4.53 -9.38
C PRO A 468 5.70 4.37 -8.08
N GLY A 469 5.50 5.27 -7.11
CA GLY A 469 6.08 5.17 -5.77
C GLY A 469 5.44 4.09 -4.89
N GLU A 470 4.12 3.86 -4.96
CA GLU A 470 3.45 2.78 -4.21
C GLU A 470 3.95 1.40 -4.64
N VAL A 471 4.05 1.17 -5.96
CA VAL A 471 4.57 -0.07 -6.54
C VAL A 471 6.08 -0.16 -6.34
N GLY A 472 6.81 0.94 -6.55
CA GLY A 472 8.26 1.01 -6.36
C GLY A 472 8.69 0.67 -4.94
N TYR A 473 8.02 1.24 -3.93
CA TYR A 473 8.26 0.92 -2.51
C TYR A 473 8.09 -0.58 -2.22
N ALA A 474 7.01 -1.19 -2.70
CA ALA A 474 6.71 -2.60 -2.43
C ALA A 474 7.61 -3.60 -3.20
N LEU A 475 8.11 -3.21 -4.38
CA LEU A 475 9.11 -3.98 -5.13
C LEU A 475 10.49 -3.91 -4.47
N ASP A 476 10.89 -2.73 -3.98
CA ASP A 476 12.22 -2.54 -3.41
C ASP A 476 12.29 -2.97 -1.93
N LEU A 477 11.16 -2.98 -1.20
CA LEU A 477 11.04 -3.42 0.19
C LEU A 477 9.90 -4.45 0.37
N PRO A 478 10.19 -5.76 0.47
CA PRO A 478 9.16 -6.79 0.62
C PRO A 478 8.46 -6.68 1.98
N TRP A 479 7.24 -7.20 2.11
CA TRP A 479 6.43 -7.09 3.35
C TRP A 479 7.15 -7.57 4.61
N TYR A 480 8.04 -8.56 4.53
CA TYR A 480 8.86 -9.00 5.68
C TYR A 480 9.87 -7.93 6.15
N ALA A 481 10.34 -7.06 5.25
CA ALA A 481 11.19 -5.91 5.59
C ALA A 481 10.40 -4.61 5.87
N SER A 482 9.12 -4.52 5.47
CA SER A 482 8.29 -3.34 5.68
C SER A 482 7.91 -3.15 7.16
N LEU A 483 8.46 -2.11 7.81
CA LEU A 483 8.11 -1.73 9.18
C LEU A 483 6.90 -0.77 9.19
N PRO A 484 5.94 -0.90 10.13
CA PRO A 484 4.68 -0.14 10.11
C PRO A 484 4.80 1.37 9.89
N ARG A 485 5.68 2.09 10.62
CA ARG A 485 5.87 3.53 10.38
C ARG A 485 6.66 3.86 9.13
N LEU A 486 7.48 2.95 8.62
CA LEU A 486 8.18 3.16 7.36
C LEU A 486 7.18 3.14 6.21
N GLU A 487 6.29 2.14 6.18
CA GLU A 487 5.21 2.05 5.20
C GLU A 487 4.27 3.25 5.28
N THR A 488 3.76 3.56 6.48
CA THR A 488 2.93 4.75 6.70
C THR A 488 3.63 6.06 6.31
N ARG A 489 4.93 6.21 6.58
CA ARG A 489 5.65 7.45 6.26
C ARG A 489 5.80 7.67 4.76
N PHE A 490 5.94 6.61 3.96
CA PHE A 490 5.93 6.73 2.49
C PHE A 490 4.50 6.87 1.97
N PHE A 491 3.54 6.09 2.46
CA PHE A 491 2.15 6.18 1.98
C PHE A 491 1.49 7.54 2.28
N LEU A 492 1.88 8.23 3.36
CA LEU A 492 1.43 9.61 3.64
C LEU A 492 1.97 10.65 2.64
N GLU A 493 2.95 10.33 1.79
CA GLU A 493 3.32 11.16 0.63
C GLU A 493 2.62 10.71 -0.66
N GLN A 494 2.13 9.48 -0.72
CA GLN A 494 1.58 8.81 -1.92
C GLN A 494 0.04 8.85 -1.99
N TYR A 495 -0.62 8.95 -0.84
CA TYR A 495 -2.06 9.16 -0.75
C TYR A 495 -2.43 10.58 -1.23
N GLY A 496 -3.46 10.70 -2.09
CA GLY A 496 -3.85 11.95 -2.75
C GLY A 496 -4.89 12.82 -2.04
N GLY A 497 -5.56 12.28 -1.01
CA GLY A 497 -6.68 12.97 -0.37
C GLY A 497 -7.74 13.39 -1.41
N ASP A 498 -8.16 14.65 -1.32
CA ASP A 498 -9.19 15.24 -2.18
C ASP A 498 -8.62 16.27 -3.19
N ASN A 499 -7.27 16.38 -3.32
CA ASN A 499 -6.43 17.11 -4.31
C ASN A 499 -5.13 17.64 -3.64
N ASP A 500 -3.94 17.26 -4.13
CA ASP A 500 -2.62 17.59 -3.52
C ASP A 500 -2.07 19.03 -3.85
N VAL A 501 -1.04 19.67 -3.23
CA VAL A 501 0.17 19.24 -2.44
C VAL A 501 0.86 20.43 -1.64
N TRP A 502 1.85 20.12 -0.74
CA TRP A 502 3.04 20.91 -0.22
C TRP A 502 2.91 21.83 1.05
N ILE A 503 3.85 22.03 2.03
CA ILE A 503 5.22 21.51 2.40
C ILE A 503 5.71 21.96 3.84
N GLY A 504 6.56 21.17 4.54
CA GLY A 504 7.59 21.57 5.55
C GLY A 504 7.19 21.91 7.04
N LYS A 505 8.01 21.75 8.11
CA LYS A 505 9.44 21.34 8.30
C LYS A 505 9.85 21.11 9.80
N THR A 506 11.02 20.47 10.06
CA THR A 506 11.95 20.46 11.26
C THR A 506 11.48 20.28 12.73
N LEU A 507 12.13 19.36 13.49
CA LEU A 507 13.18 19.61 14.54
C LEU A 507 13.34 18.42 15.55
N TYR A 508 14.57 18.08 15.98
CA TYR A 508 14.87 17.05 17.01
C TYR A 508 15.91 17.52 18.05
N ARG A 509 15.81 17.11 19.33
CA ARG A 509 16.84 17.36 20.37
C ARG A 509 16.76 16.48 21.63
N TRP A 510 17.10 15.18 21.57
CA TRP A 510 17.42 14.41 22.80
C TRP A 510 18.44 13.28 22.56
N TYR A 511 19.55 13.29 23.30
CA TYR A 511 20.51 12.17 23.42
C TYR A 511 21.56 12.43 24.52
N LYS A 512 22.10 13.64 24.62
CA LYS A 512 23.38 14.00 25.28
C LYS A 512 23.50 13.77 26.81
N ASN A 513 22.58 13.05 27.45
CA ASN A 513 22.49 12.91 28.91
C ASN A 513 22.87 11.52 29.47
N CYS A 514 23.20 10.52 28.63
CA CYS A 514 23.28 9.11 29.08
C CYS A 514 24.69 8.46 29.12
N GLY A 515 25.77 9.16 28.75
CA GLY A 515 27.15 8.69 28.97
C GLY A 515 27.64 7.45 28.19
N LEU A 516 26.83 6.87 27.29
CA LEU A 516 27.08 5.58 26.63
C LEU A 516 28.31 5.53 25.68
N TRP A 517 28.99 6.65 25.43
CA TRP A 517 30.13 6.75 24.52
C TRP A 517 31.40 6.06 25.05
N GLU A 518 31.56 5.92 26.37
CA GLU A 518 32.76 5.33 26.99
C GLU A 518 32.96 3.83 26.69
N PHE A 519 31.92 3.14 26.16
CA PHE A 519 31.91 1.70 25.92
C PHE A 519 32.02 1.31 24.42
N GLY A 520 32.20 2.29 23.53
CA GLY A 520 32.46 2.04 22.11
C GLY A 520 31.24 1.89 21.19
N LEU A 521 30.04 2.21 21.70
CA LEU A 521 28.85 2.47 20.89
C LEU A 521 29.07 3.66 19.94
N SER A 522 28.46 3.61 18.75
CA SER A 522 28.35 4.78 17.88
C SER A 522 27.01 5.50 18.11
N GLU A 523 26.96 6.82 17.90
CA GLU A 523 25.69 7.58 17.96
C GLU A 523 24.66 7.02 16.95
N ARG A 524 25.16 6.48 15.82
CA ARG A 524 24.38 5.83 14.77
C ARG A 524 23.72 4.53 15.23
N SER A 525 24.43 3.70 16.00
CA SER A 525 23.92 2.44 16.57
C SER A 525 22.68 2.68 17.43
N LEU A 526 22.78 3.60 18.39
CA LEU A 526 21.67 3.96 19.28
C LEU A 526 20.48 4.52 18.49
N LEU A 527 20.73 5.42 17.54
CA LEU A 527 19.68 6.02 16.74
C LEU A 527 18.97 4.97 15.86
N GLN A 528 19.71 4.00 15.32
CA GLN A 528 19.16 2.86 14.59
C GLN A 528 18.33 1.95 15.50
N ALA A 529 18.81 1.60 16.70
CA ALA A 529 18.08 0.77 17.65
C ALA A 529 16.76 1.43 18.12
N TYR A 530 16.79 2.73 18.44
CA TYR A 530 15.58 3.49 18.77
C TYR A 530 14.64 3.61 17.58
N TYR A 531 15.15 3.88 16.38
CA TYR A 531 14.35 3.92 15.15
C TYR A 531 13.64 2.60 14.88
N VAL A 532 14.33 1.46 14.94
CA VAL A 532 13.72 0.15 14.67
C VAL A 532 12.60 -0.16 15.67
N ALA A 533 12.79 0.12 16.96
CA ALA A 533 11.73 -0.02 17.96
C ALA A 533 10.55 0.94 17.70
N ALA A 534 10.82 2.22 17.47
CA ALA A 534 9.79 3.25 17.28
C ALA A 534 9.05 3.16 15.93
N ALA A 535 9.67 2.58 14.91
CA ALA A 535 9.03 2.30 13.63
C ALA A 535 8.16 1.04 13.65
N SER A 536 8.41 0.15 14.61
CA SER A 536 7.70 -1.10 14.82
C SER A 536 6.50 -0.95 15.76
N ILE A 537 6.69 -0.26 16.88
CA ILE A 537 5.65 0.05 17.88
C ILE A 537 5.62 1.56 18.04
N PHE A 538 4.55 2.23 17.62
CA PHE A 538 4.52 3.68 17.40
C PHE A 538 3.43 4.42 18.19
N GLU A 539 2.49 3.67 18.76
CA GLU A 539 1.33 4.15 19.50
C GLU A 539 1.80 4.93 20.75
N PRO A 540 1.37 6.20 20.97
CA PRO A 540 1.82 7.01 22.11
C PRO A 540 1.75 6.30 23.46
N GLU A 541 0.64 5.60 23.70
CA GLU A 541 0.32 4.74 24.84
C GLU A 541 1.38 3.64 25.09
N LYS A 542 1.95 3.05 24.03
CA LYS A 542 3.00 2.01 24.11
C LYS A 542 4.43 2.58 24.24
N SER A 543 4.57 3.73 24.90
CA SER A 543 5.88 4.36 25.11
C SER A 543 6.83 3.51 25.97
N THR A 544 6.29 2.80 26.97
CA THR A 544 7.05 1.84 27.80
C THR A 544 7.63 0.70 26.94
N GLU A 545 6.82 0.07 26.09
CA GLU A 545 7.26 -1.02 25.19
C GLU A 545 8.38 -0.56 24.23
N ARG A 546 8.22 0.61 23.58
CA ARG A 546 9.27 1.23 22.75
C ARG A 546 10.59 1.39 23.50
N LEU A 547 10.52 1.99 24.69
CA LEU A 547 11.71 2.30 25.48
C LEU A 547 12.35 1.02 26.01
N ALA A 548 11.56 0.01 26.40
CA ALA A 548 12.04 -1.30 26.80
C ALA A 548 12.81 -2.00 25.67
N TRP A 549 12.27 -2.04 24.45
CA TRP A 549 12.95 -2.58 23.28
C TRP A 549 14.22 -1.79 22.96
N ALA A 550 14.14 -0.47 22.82
CA ALA A 550 15.29 0.36 22.47
C ALA A 550 16.44 0.26 23.50
N LYS A 551 16.12 0.33 24.81
CA LYS A 551 17.12 0.14 25.89
C LYS A 551 17.76 -1.26 25.82
N THR A 552 16.95 -2.30 25.63
CA THR A 552 17.42 -3.70 25.55
C THR A 552 18.32 -3.94 24.34
N ALA A 553 17.95 -3.43 23.16
CA ALA A 553 18.73 -3.62 21.93
C ALA A 553 20.11 -2.95 22.02
N VAL A 554 20.15 -1.73 22.58
CA VAL A 554 21.39 -0.99 22.84
C VAL A 554 22.27 -1.72 23.83
N LEU A 555 21.71 -2.29 24.90
CA LEU A 555 22.47 -3.06 25.89
C LEU A 555 23.05 -4.35 25.29
N VAL A 556 22.27 -5.10 24.50
CA VAL A 556 22.78 -6.29 23.78
C VAL A 556 23.93 -5.90 22.85
N GLU A 557 23.77 -4.88 21.99
CA GLU A 557 24.86 -4.42 21.10
C GLU A 557 26.10 -3.97 21.89
N THR A 558 25.92 -3.24 23.01
CA THR A 558 27.02 -2.77 23.86
C THR A 558 27.79 -3.94 24.46
N ILE A 559 27.08 -4.94 25.01
CA ILE A 559 27.68 -6.13 25.62
C ILE A 559 28.46 -6.90 24.55
N VAL A 560 27.83 -7.27 23.44
CA VAL A 560 28.47 -8.05 22.36
C VAL A 560 29.71 -7.31 21.82
N SER A 561 29.56 -6.05 21.43
CA SER A 561 30.64 -5.21 20.90
C SER A 561 31.80 -5.03 21.91
N TYR A 562 31.53 -4.84 23.20
CA TYR A 562 32.57 -4.72 24.23
C TYR A 562 33.34 -6.02 24.42
N PHE A 563 32.65 -7.15 24.52
CA PHE A 563 33.27 -8.46 24.79
C PHE A 563 34.06 -8.99 23.59
N ASP A 564 33.61 -8.72 22.35
CA ASP A 564 34.30 -9.15 21.13
C ASP A 564 35.54 -8.30 20.85
N ARG A 565 35.45 -6.97 20.95
CA ARG A 565 36.62 -6.06 20.80
C ARG A 565 37.72 -6.30 21.84
N GLN A 566 37.40 -6.91 22.98
CA GLN A 566 38.35 -7.18 24.06
C GLN A 566 38.90 -8.62 24.07
N GLN A 567 38.41 -9.52 23.18
CA GLN A 567 38.79 -10.94 23.09
C GLN A 567 38.83 -11.66 24.46
N LEU A 568 37.79 -11.44 25.28
CA LEU A 568 37.76 -11.94 26.66
C LEU A 568 37.52 -13.45 26.72
N SER A 569 38.29 -14.15 27.56
CA SER A 569 38.21 -15.62 27.69
C SER A 569 36.87 -16.09 28.26
N ARG A 570 36.48 -17.35 28.02
CA ARG A 570 35.26 -17.97 28.59
C ARG A 570 35.16 -17.78 30.11
N GLU A 571 36.30 -17.87 30.80
CA GLU A 571 36.41 -17.68 32.25
C GLU A 571 36.16 -16.22 32.67
N GLN A 572 36.68 -15.24 31.91
CA GLN A 572 36.40 -13.82 32.14
C GLN A 572 34.94 -13.44 31.82
N LYS A 573 34.28 -14.14 30.88
CA LYS A 573 32.84 -14.01 30.63
C LYS A 573 32.02 -14.58 31.80
N ARG A 574 32.42 -15.75 32.35
CA ARG A 574 31.82 -16.32 33.59
C ARG A 574 31.95 -15.41 34.82
N VAL A 575 33.05 -14.68 34.99
CA VAL A 575 33.19 -13.70 36.10
C VAL A 575 32.12 -12.61 36.01
N PHE A 576 31.88 -12.02 34.82
CA PHE A 576 30.83 -11.01 34.65
C PHE A 576 29.42 -11.58 34.91
N PHE A 577 29.15 -12.82 34.48
CA PHE A 577 27.89 -13.49 34.81
C PHE A 577 27.69 -13.64 36.32
N ASN A 578 28.74 -14.05 37.05
CA ASN A 578 28.70 -14.18 38.49
C ASN A 578 28.56 -12.82 39.22
N GLU A 579 29.17 -11.74 38.69
CA GLU A 579 28.96 -10.37 39.17
C GLU A 579 27.48 -9.94 39.03
N PHE A 580 26.85 -10.20 37.88
CA PHE A 580 25.43 -9.90 37.67
C PHE A 580 24.51 -10.72 38.60
N ARG A 581 24.76 -12.03 38.73
CA ARG A 581 23.88 -13.00 39.41
C ARG A 581 23.76 -12.82 40.93
N HIS A 582 24.77 -12.25 41.59
CA HIS A 582 24.83 -12.22 43.06
C HIS A 582 24.63 -10.82 43.67
N ASP A 583 24.45 -9.78 42.83
CA ASP A 583 24.42 -8.35 43.23
C ASP A 583 25.57 -7.93 44.19
N SER A 584 26.68 -8.69 44.11
CA SER A 584 27.69 -8.75 45.16
C SER A 584 28.92 -7.95 44.77
N ILE A 585 29.07 -6.77 45.39
CA ILE A 585 30.25 -5.92 45.26
C ILE A 585 31.43 -6.57 46.02
N VAL A 586 31.98 -7.65 45.48
CA VAL A 586 33.24 -8.22 45.99
C VAL A 586 34.36 -7.25 45.64
N GLY A 587 34.86 -6.56 46.67
CA GLY A 587 35.99 -5.66 46.59
C GLY A 587 37.30 -6.43 46.72
N ASP A 588 37.99 -6.64 45.59
CA ASP A 588 39.41 -6.94 45.58
C ASP A 588 40.10 -6.09 44.50
N ALA A 589 41.38 -5.79 44.69
CA ALA A 589 42.05 -4.65 44.09
C ALA A 589 43.00 -5.05 42.96
N ASN A 590 42.58 -4.88 41.70
CA ASN A 590 43.49 -4.45 40.62
C ASN A 590 42.79 -4.00 39.32
N GLY A 591 43.36 -2.96 38.70
CA GLY A 591 43.21 -2.66 37.25
C GLY A 591 41.99 -1.85 36.80
N VAL A 592 42.24 -0.84 35.95
CA VAL A 592 41.21 -0.02 35.27
C VAL A 592 40.17 -0.88 34.53
N ARG A 593 40.62 -1.98 33.91
CA ARG A 593 39.79 -2.95 33.16
C ARG A 593 38.67 -3.57 34.01
N HIS A 594 38.83 -3.64 35.33
CA HIS A 594 37.81 -4.18 36.24
C HIS A 594 36.69 -3.16 36.52
N LYS A 595 37.03 -1.87 36.54
CA LYS A 595 36.10 -0.74 36.78
C LYS A 595 35.08 -0.63 35.64
N THR A 596 35.51 -0.82 34.40
CA THR A 596 34.65 -0.84 33.20
C THR A 596 33.64 -1.97 33.22
N ARG A 597 34.04 -3.21 33.61
CA ARG A 597 33.13 -4.37 33.70
C ARG A 597 32.06 -4.18 34.78
N LYS A 598 32.47 -3.79 35.99
CA LYS A 598 31.56 -3.50 37.11
C LYS A 598 30.57 -2.38 36.77
N SER A 599 30.98 -1.38 35.99
CA SER A 599 30.08 -0.35 35.46
C SER A 599 29.02 -0.93 34.51
N LEU A 600 29.40 -1.77 33.54
CA LEU A 600 28.47 -2.36 32.57
C LEU A 600 27.42 -3.28 33.23
N ALA A 601 27.80 -4.08 34.23
CA ALA A 601 26.85 -4.88 35.01
C ALA A 601 25.87 -4.00 35.80
N GLY A 602 26.37 -2.95 36.45
CA GLY A 602 25.52 -1.99 37.17
C GLY A 602 24.58 -1.19 36.26
N ILE A 603 25.01 -0.86 35.03
CA ILE A 603 24.16 -0.23 34.00
C ILE A 603 23.04 -1.19 33.58
N LEU A 604 23.32 -2.48 33.40
CA LEU A 604 22.31 -3.48 33.06
C LEU A 604 21.28 -3.65 34.18
N ILE A 605 21.72 -3.94 35.41
CA ILE A 605 20.84 -4.09 36.59
C ILE A 605 19.97 -2.85 36.75
N ARG A 606 20.58 -1.65 36.75
CA ARG A 606 19.85 -0.37 36.85
C ARG A 606 18.83 -0.19 35.73
N THR A 607 19.12 -0.64 34.51
CA THR A 607 18.16 -0.55 33.40
C THR A 607 17.00 -1.52 33.58
N VAL A 608 17.23 -2.73 34.10
CA VAL A 608 16.16 -3.67 34.48
C VAL A 608 15.29 -3.11 35.61
N SER A 609 15.90 -2.51 36.65
CA SER A 609 15.18 -1.82 37.72
C SER A 609 14.36 -0.63 37.19
N HIS A 610 14.94 0.19 36.31
CA HIS A 610 14.22 1.30 35.67
C HIS A 610 13.06 0.79 34.81
N LEU A 611 13.22 -0.31 34.06
CA LEU A 611 12.15 -0.87 33.23
C LEU A 611 11.01 -1.49 34.03
N SER A 612 11.32 -2.16 35.15
CA SER A 612 10.27 -2.57 36.07
C SER A 612 9.57 -1.37 36.68
N LEU A 613 10.30 -0.33 37.12
CA LEU A 613 9.70 0.87 37.69
C LEU A 613 8.83 1.64 36.68
N ASP A 614 9.28 1.79 35.43
CA ASP A 614 8.49 2.38 34.34
C ASP A 614 7.17 1.59 34.13
N THR A 615 7.23 0.25 34.20
CA THR A 615 6.06 -0.64 34.07
C THR A 615 5.15 -0.60 35.31
N LEU A 616 5.72 -0.52 36.51
CA LEU A 616 5.01 -0.42 37.78
C LEU A 616 4.23 0.89 37.88
N LEU A 617 4.80 2.00 37.41
CA LEU A 617 4.15 3.30 37.36
C LEU A 617 3.07 3.38 36.27
N ALA A 618 3.26 2.72 35.12
CA ALA A 618 2.30 2.73 34.01
C ALA A 618 1.13 1.75 34.19
N HIS A 619 1.37 0.59 34.82
CA HIS A 619 0.44 -0.55 34.81
C HIS A 619 0.24 -1.22 36.19
N GLY A 620 0.85 -0.70 37.26
CA GLY A 620 0.68 -1.23 38.62
C GLY A 620 1.39 -2.56 38.88
N LYS A 621 2.37 -2.95 38.05
CA LYS A 621 3.01 -4.27 38.06
C LYS A 621 4.53 -4.19 38.15
N ASP A 622 5.10 -4.79 39.18
CA ASP A 622 6.53 -5.09 39.23
C ASP A 622 6.79 -6.34 38.38
N ILE A 623 7.73 -6.22 37.44
CA ILE A 623 8.22 -7.29 36.55
C ILE A 623 9.73 -7.50 36.70
N TYR A 624 10.33 -7.00 37.80
CA TYR A 624 11.78 -6.98 37.99
C TYR A 624 12.36 -8.38 38.02
N GLN A 625 11.73 -9.32 38.73
CA GLN A 625 12.22 -10.70 38.84
C GLN A 625 12.13 -11.44 37.50
N GLU A 626 11.07 -11.19 36.73
CA GLU A 626 10.78 -11.83 35.45
C GLU A 626 11.73 -11.30 34.36
N LEU A 627 11.96 -9.98 34.30
CA LEU A 627 12.99 -9.39 33.43
C LEU A 627 14.40 -9.81 33.87
N TYR A 628 14.71 -9.77 35.16
CA TYR A 628 16.02 -10.15 35.68
C TYR A 628 16.33 -11.61 35.37
N HIS A 629 15.37 -12.53 35.49
CA HIS A 629 15.56 -13.93 35.12
C HIS A 629 15.63 -14.15 33.59
N ALA A 630 14.92 -13.37 32.78
CA ALA A 630 15.08 -13.40 31.32
C ALA A 630 16.51 -12.96 30.90
N TRP A 631 17.03 -11.90 31.51
CA TRP A 631 18.43 -11.49 31.34
C TRP A 631 19.42 -12.51 31.92
N GLU A 632 19.18 -13.07 33.11
CA GLU A 632 20.02 -14.12 33.70
C GLU A 632 20.09 -15.36 32.79
N LYS A 633 18.95 -15.78 32.24
CA LYS A 633 18.86 -16.87 31.25
C LYS A 633 19.66 -16.55 29.99
N TRP A 634 19.49 -15.36 29.42
CA TRP A 634 20.25 -14.92 28.24
C TRP A 634 21.76 -14.92 28.54
N LEU A 635 22.21 -14.20 29.58
CA LEU A 635 23.63 -14.09 29.96
C LEU A 635 24.28 -15.46 30.23
N ARG A 636 23.58 -16.36 30.93
CA ARG A 636 24.04 -17.73 31.20
C ARG A 636 24.24 -18.53 29.92
N LEU A 637 23.19 -18.65 29.12
CA LEU A 637 23.18 -19.43 27.90
C LEU A 637 24.18 -18.89 26.85
N THR A 638 24.29 -17.57 26.75
CA THR A 638 25.18 -16.85 25.82
C THR A 638 26.67 -17.02 26.15
N TRP A 639 27.04 -17.50 27.35
CA TRP A 639 28.45 -17.62 27.77
C TRP A 639 28.90 -18.97 28.34
N GLU A 640 28.00 -19.83 28.84
CA GLU A 640 28.39 -21.17 29.32
C GLU A 640 28.59 -22.17 28.18
N GLU A 641 27.68 -22.17 27.19
CA GLU A 641 27.72 -23.06 26.03
C GLU A 641 28.72 -22.50 24.99
N GLY A 642 28.51 -21.25 24.58
CA GLY A 642 29.41 -20.49 23.72
C GLY A 642 28.75 -19.23 23.15
N TYR A 643 29.57 -18.26 22.75
CA TYR A 643 29.12 -17.19 21.85
C TYR A 643 29.36 -17.61 20.40
N ASP A 644 28.75 -18.73 20.03
CA ASP A 644 28.67 -19.22 18.66
C ASP A 644 27.31 -18.83 18.05
N ASP A 645 26.97 -19.46 16.93
CA ASP A 645 25.74 -19.23 16.19
C ASP A 645 24.46 -19.42 17.05
N MET A 646 24.44 -20.35 18.01
CA MET A 646 23.28 -20.53 18.90
C MET A 646 23.13 -19.39 19.92
N GLY A 647 24.23 -18.72 20.31
CA GLY A 647 24.18 -17.57 21.20
C GLY A 647 23.34 -16.42 20.62
N GLN A 648 23.43 -16.20 19.31
CA GLN A 648 22.78 -15.09 18.61
C GLN A 648 21.27 -15.31 18.34
N ALA A 649 20.78 -16.54 18.46
CA ALA A 649 19.35 -16.87 18.38
C ALA A 649 18.54 -16.37 19.60
N ARG A 650 19.24 -16.13 20.72
CA ARG A 650 18.67 -15.87 22.05
C ARG A 650 18.27 -14.40 22.25
N ASP A 651 18.75 -13.49 21.39
CA ASP A 651 18.34 -12.09 21.39
C ASP A 651 16.85 -11.92 21.08
N ALA A 652 16.33 -12.74 20.16
CA ALA A 652 14.93 -12.71 19.77
C ALA A 652 14.01 -13.13 20.93
N GLU A 653 14.43 -14.14 21.70
CA GLU A 653 13.78 -14.50 22.97
C GLU A 653 13.74 -13.31 23.92
N LEU A 654 14.89 -12.68 24.18
CA LEU A 654 15.01 -11.56 25.11
C LEU A 654 14.14 -10.36 24.69
N PHE A 655 14.09 -10.03 23.40
CA PHE A 655 13.21 -8.97 22.88
C PHE A 655 11.74 -9.30 23.04
N VAL A 656 11.29 -10.49 22.62
CA VAL A 656 9.87 -10.87 22.72
C VAL A 656 9.41 -10.98 24.17
N HIS A 657 10.23 -11.56 25.05
CA HIS A 657 9.94 -11.60 26.50
C HIS A 657 9.85 -10.19 27.11
N THR A 658 10.79 -9.30 26.76
CA THR A 658 10.77 -7.91 27.25
C THR A 658 9.50 -7.17 26.81
N LEU A 659 9.13 -7.28 25.52
CA LEU A 659 7.91 -6.66 24.98
C LEU A 659 6.65 -7.21 25.64
N ASN A 660 6.53 -8.55 25.76
CA ASN A 660 5.36 -9.18 26.34
C ASN A 660 5.19 -8.84 27.83
N LEU A 661 6.28 -8.75 28.60
CA LEU A 661 6.25 -8.33 30.01
C LEU A 661 5.89 -6.84 30.15
N SER A 662 6.50 -5.95 29.35
CA SER A 662 6.21 -4.50 29.39
C SER A 662 4.86 -4.10 28.79
N SER A 663 4.18 -4.97 28.04
CA SER A 663 2.85 -4.72 27.44
C SER A 663 1.70 -4.54 28.46
N GLY A 664 1.94 -4.85 29.73
CA GLY A 664 0.93 -4.80 30.78
C GLY A 664 -0.21 -5.82 30.64
N LYS A 665 -0.25 -6.68 29.62
CA LYS A 665 -1.37 -7.64 29.41
C LYS A 665 -1.41 -8.83 30.37
N CYS A 666 -0.27 -9.26 30.92
CA CYS A 666 -0.25 -10.34 31.92
C CYS A 666 -0.74 -9.79 33.27
N ASN A 667 -1.88 -10.27 33.78
CA ASN A 667 -2.55 -9.65 34.95
C ASN A 667 -2.13 -10.16 36.33
N ASN A 668 -1.34 -11.23 36.41
CA ASN A 668 -0.66 -11.69 37.63
C ASN A 668 0.53 -12.58 37.23
N ARG A 669 1.43 -12.89 38.15
CA ARG A 669 2.59 -13.78 37.93
C ARG A 669 2.19 -15.15 37.37
N VAL A 670 1.10 -15.71 37.87
CA VAL A 670 0.50 -16.96 37.37
C VAL A 670 0.10 -16.87 35.89
N LEU A 671 -0.36 -15.68 35.43
CA LEU A 671 -0.70 -15.44 34.03
C LEU A 671 0.54 -15.22 33.15
N VAL A 672 1.62 -14.65 33.70
CA VAL A 672 2.94 -14.62 33.02
C VAL A 672 3.40 -16.07 32.80
N GLU A 673 3.45 -16.87 33.86
CA GLU A 673 3.88 -18.26 33.81
C GLU A 673 3.01 -19.11 32.86
N SER A 674 1.68 -18.94 32.87
CA SER A 674 0.80 -19.67 31.94
C SER A 674 0.94 -19.23 30.49
N VAL A 675 1.22 -17.95 30.21
CA VAL A 675 1.48 -17.45 28.84
C VAL A 675 2.85 -17.94 28.35
N LEU A 676 3.89 -17.85 29.17
CA LEU A 676 5.24 -18.27 28.79
C LEU A 676 5.36 -19.80 28.62
N SER A 677 4.59 -20.58 29.39
CA SER A 677 4.54 -22.05 29.27
C SER A 677 3.55 -22.55 28.20
N HIS A 678 2.79 -21.66 27.55
CA HIS A 678 1.82 -22.05 26.54
C HIS A 678 2.51 -22.71 25.33
N PRO A 679 2.05 -23.89 24.85
CA PRO A 679 2.74 -24.62 23.77
C PRO A 679 3.00 -23.78 22.51
N LYS A 680 1.98 -23.01 22.05
CA LYS A 680 2.11 -22.13 20.88
C LYS A 680 3.05 -20.93 21.13
N TYR A 681 3.23 -20.49 22.39
CA TYR A 681 4.22 -19.47 22.71
C TYR A 681 5.64 -20.03 22.51
N GLN A 682 5.88 -21.26 22.97
CA GLN A 682 7.17 -21.96 22.78
C GLN A 682 7.43 -22.31 21.31
N GLU A 683 6.40 -22.68 20.55
CA GLU A 683 6.48 -22.89 19.10
C GLU A 683 6.85 -21.60 18.37
N LEU A 684 6.09 -20.52 18.56
CA LEU A 684 6.38 -19.19 18.00
C LEU A 684 7.81 -18.72 18.37
N LEU A 685 8.23 -18.94 19.62
CA LEU A 685 9.57 -18.60 20.09
C LEU A 685 10.66 -19.35 19.32
N GLN A 686 10.51 -20.66 19.13
CA GLN A 686 11.47 -21.47 18.38
C GLN A 686 11.59 -21.01 16.92
N VAL A 687 10.46 -20.72 16.25
CA VAL A 687 10.47 -20.24 14.85
C VAL A 687 11.06 -18.84 14.75
N THR A 688 10.66 -17.90 15.60
CA THR A 688 11.21 -16.52 15.61
C THR A 688 12.71 -16.52 15.91
N SER A 689 13.20 -17.30 16.88
CA SER A 689 14.64 -17.42 17.15
C SER A 689 15.40 -18.01 15.95
N ARG A 690 14.84 -19.00 15.24
CA ARG A 690 15.42 -19.60 14.04
C ARG A 690 15.51 -18.59 12.88
N VAL A 691 14.43 -17.87 12.61
CA VAL A 691 14.36 -16.75 11.65
C VAL A 691 15.43 -15.70 11.96
N CYS A 692 15.43 -15.17 13.18
CA CYS A 692 16.34 -14.10 13.61
C CYS A 692 17.81 -14.51 13.54
N HIS A 693 18.11 -15.77 13.88
CA HIS A 693 19.44 -16.36 13.74
C HIS A 693 19.91 -16.43 12.28
N HIS A 694 19.10 -17.03 11.39
CA HIS A 694 19.44 -17.13 9.96
C HIS A 694 19.63 -15.75 9.30
N LEU A 695 18.84 -14.75 9.70
CA LEU A 695 18.97 -13.35 9.26
C LEU A 695 20.26 -12.68 9.75
N ARG A 696 20.67 -12.90 11.01
CA ARG A 696 21.98 -12.42 11.52
C ARG A 696 23.14 -13.05 10.74
N LEU A 697 23.11 -14.37 10.53
CA LEU A 697 24.11 -15.08 9.72
C LEU A 697 24.21 -14.57 8.28
N PHE A 698 23.08 -14.21 7.67
CA PHE A 698 23.05 -13.59 6.36
C PHE A 698 23.67 -12.17 6.39
N HIS A 699 23.27 -11.33 7.35
CA HIS A 699 23.82 -9.97 7.50
C HIS A 699 25.35 -9.98 7.71
N ASN A 700 25.87 -10.86 8.56
CA ASN A 700 27.30 -10.95 8.85
C ASN A 700 28.12 -11.32 7.60
N ARG A 701 27.68 -12.32 6.82
CA ARG A 701 28.32 -12.67 5.53
C ARG A 701 28.31 -11.51 4.53
N LYS A 702 27.15 -10.86 4.38
CA LYS A 702 26.96 -9.67 3.52
C LYS A 702 27.87 -8.49 3.90
N VAL A 703 28.26 -8.36 5.18
CA VAL A 703 29.23 -7.36 5.66
C VAL A 703 30.69 -7.79 5.40
N HIS A 704 31.01 -9.08 5.50
CA HIS A 704 32.39 -9.57 5.36
C HIS A 704 32.84 -9.84 3.92
N GLU A 705 31.95 -10.29 3.02
CA GLU A 705 32.34 -10.81 1.70
C GLU A 705 32.39 -9.74 0.59
N GLY A 706 31.90 -8.52 0.85
CA GLY A 706 32.03 -7.35 -0.04
C GLY A 706 31.25 -7.40 -1.36
N LYS A 707 30.75 -8.57 -1.76
CA LYS A 707 29.79 -8.79 -2.85
C LYS A 707 28.70 -9.73 -2.36
N GLY A 708 27.44 -9.34 -2.51
CA GLY A 708 26.34 -10.30 -2.38
C GLY A 708 26.42 -11.35 -3.50
N CYS A 709 26.09 -12.60 -3.21
CA CYS A 709 26.06 -13.67 -4.20
C CYS A 709 24.95 -13.43 -5.24
N VAL A 710 25.29 -12.76 -6.34
CA VAL A 710 24.48 -12.80 -7.57
C VAL A 710 24.68 -14.19 -8.18
N GLY A 711 23.80 -15.12 -7.82
CA GLY A 711 23.92 -16.56 -8.11
C GLY A 711 22.62 -17.16 -8.63
N ASP A 712 22.37 -16.89 -9.90
CA ASP A 712 21.34 -17.48 -10.80
C ASP A 712 19.85 -17.43 -10.42
N MET A 713 19.03 -17.28 -11.48
CA MET A 713 17.56 -17.18 -11.54
C MET A 713 16.74 -17.33 -10.23
N GLY A 714 16.43 -16.22 -9.55
CA GLY A 714 15.49 -16.30 -8.40
C GLY A 714 15.03 -15.04 -7.66
N GLY A 715 15.55 -13.82 -7.93
CA GLY A 715 15.03 -12.56 -7.37
C GLY A 715 15.15 -12.32 -5.85
N GLY A 716 15.51 -13.34 -5.06
CA GLY A 716 15.64 -13.25 -3.61
C GLY A 716 16.98 -12.66 -3.16
N ILE A 717 16.93 -11.60 -2.33
CA ILE A 717 18.10 -11.09 -1.60
C ILE A 717 18.39 -11.95 -0.35
N THR A 718 17.39 -12.71 0.13
CA THR A 718 17.44 -13.63 1.28
C THR A 718 17.49 -15.09 0.82
N THR A 719 17.86 -16.01 1.73
CA THR A 719 17.92 -17.45 1.40
C THR A 719 16.53 -18.10 1.42
N VAL A 720 16.36 -19.18 0.64
CA VAL A 720 15.13 -19.98 0.60
C VAL A 720 14.72 -20.48 2.00
N GLN A 721 15.69 -20.79 2.87
CA GLN A 721 15.42 -21.19 4.25
C GLN A 721 14.79 -20.05 5.06
N ILE A 722 15.31 -18.82 4.96
CA ILE A 722 14.76 -17.63 5.65
C ILE A 722 13.33 -17.35 5.19
N GLU A 723 13.07 -17.42 3.88
CA GLU A 723 11.72 -17.27 3.31
C GLU A 723 10.79 -18.42 3.75
N SER A 724 11.30 -19.64 3.99
CA SER A 724 10.50 -20.74 4.52
C SER A 724 10.16 -20.58 6.00
N ASP A 725 11.15 -20.23 6.83
CA ASP A 725 10.96 -19.99 8.27
C ASP A 725 10.01 -18.79 8.52
N MET A 726 10.08 -17.75 7.69
CA MET A 726 9.14 -16.61 7.76
C MET A 726 7.71 -17.02 7.42
N ARG A 727 7.48 -17.88 6.41
CA ARG A 727 6.13 -18.38 6.06
C ARG A 727 5.54 -19.24 7.18
N GLU A 728 6.37 -20.05 7.83
CA GLU A 728 5.99 -20.82 9.02
C GLU A 728 5.56 -19.90 10.17
N LEU A 729 6.35 -18.87 10.49
CA LEU A 729 6.02 -17.87 11.51
C LEU A 729 4.71 -17.12 11.17
N VAL A 730 4.53 -16.68 9.92
CA VAL A 730 3.32 -15.99 9.47
C VAL A 730 2.09 -16.89 9.61
N LYS A 731 2.20 -18.19 9.30
CA LYS A 731 1.12 -19.17 9.52
C LYS A 731 0.74 -19.28 11.00
N LEU A 732 1.73 -19.41 11.89
CA LEU A 732 1.49 -19.56 13.34
C LEU A 732 0.89 -18.30 13.98
N VAL A 733 1.24 -17.12 13.48
CA VAL A 733 0.74 -15.83 14.00
C VAL A 733 -0.67 -15.53 13.52
N LEU A 734 -0.94 -15.70 12.21
CA LEU A 734 -2.23 -15.34 11.62
C LEU A 734 -3.32 -16.39 11.89
N LEU A 735 -3.03 -17.69 11.83
CA LEU A 735 -4.04 -18.71 12.10
C LEU A 735 -4.42 -18.73 13.59
N THR A 736 -5.69 -18.45 13.86
CA THR A 736 -6.32 -18.60 15.17
C THR A 736 -7.12 -19.90 15.16
N GLN A 737 -6.65 -20.89 15.93
CA GLN A 737 -7.09 -22.28 15.72
C GLN A 737 -8.37 -22.64 16.48
N PHE A 738 -8.46 -22.36 17.79
CA PHE A 738 -9.62 -22.69 18.63
C PHE A 738 -9.79 -21.71 19.80
N SER A 739 -10.91 -21.82 20.53
CA SER A 739 -11.13 -21.14 21.80
C SER A 739 -10.04 -21.52 22.81
N GLY A 740 -9.25 -20.54 23.27
CA GLY A 740 -8.06 -20.75 24.09
C GLY A 740 -6.73 -20.54 23.36
N ASP A 741 -6.74 -20.14 22.08
CA ASP A 741 -5.50 -19.69 21.39
C ASP A 741 -4.88 -18.45 22.06
N LEU A 742 -3.58 -18.24 21.82
CA LEU A 742 -2.81 -17.12 22.35
C LEU A 742 -3.30 -15.78 21.76
N ASP A 743 -3.43 -14.75 22.61
CA ASP A 743 -3.86 -13.39 22.24
C ASP A 743 -3.09 -12.87 21.01
N TYR A 744 -3.84 -12.37 20.03
CA TYR A 744 -3.30 -11.98 18.71
C TYR A 744 -2.19 -10.93 18.78
N SER A 745 -2.23 -10.00 19.75
CA SER A 745 -1.15 -9.02 19.93
C SER A 745 0.14 -9.66 20.49
N ILE A 746 0.02 -10.70 21.33
CA ILE A 746 1.17 -11.48 21.78
C ILE A 746 1.76 -12.25 20.59
N LYS A 747 0.91 -12.88 19.76
CA LYS A 747 1.34 -13.51 18.49
C LYS A 747 2.04 -12.49 17.57
N GLN A 748 1.51 -11.29 17.41
CA GLN A 748 2.09 -10.23 16.58
C GLN A 748 3.46 -9.75 17.06
N ASN A 749 3.74 -9.71 18.37
CA ASN A 749 5.07 -9.32 18.89
C ASN A 749 6.20 -10.21 18.35
N PHE A 750 5.96 -11.51 18.14
CA PHE A 750 6.91 -12.43 17.50
C PHE A 750 7.20 -12.06 16.03
N LEU A 751 6.15 -11.75 15.25
CA LEU A 751 6.28 -11.34 13.85
C LEU A 751 6.97 -9.97 13.74
N VAL A 752 6.64 -9.03 14.62
CA VAL A 752 7.24 -7.69 14.68
C VAL A 752 8.74 -7.77 14.98
N VAL A 753 9.16 -8.60 15.94
CA VAL A 753 10.60 -8.82 16.20
C VAL A 753 11.29 -9.48 14.99
N ALA A 754 10.69 -10.52 14.38
CA ALA A 754 11.24 -11.16 13.18
C ALA A 754 11.42 -10.17 12.00
N LYS A 755 10.39 -9.36 11.71
CA LYS A 755 10.43 -8.32 10.67
C LYS A 755 11.48 -7.25 10.94
N SER A 756 11.75 -6.91 12.20
CA SER A 756 12.81 -5.94 12.56
C SER A 756 14.23 -6.45 12.25
N PHE A 757 14.49 -7.74 12.46
CA PHE A 757 15.74 -8.39 12.05
C PHE A 757 15.81 -8.50 10.53
N TYR A 758 14.69 -8.80 9.88
CA TYR A 758 14.59 -8.92 8.43
C TYR A 758 14.94 -7.60 7.75
N TYR A 759 14.31 -6.50 8.17
CA TYR A 759 14.63 -5.14 7.74
C TYR A 759 16.13 -4.82 7.89
N THR A 760 16.73 -5.15 9.05
CA THR A 760 18.14 -4.86 9.35
C THR A 760 19.12 -5.71 8.54
N ALA A 761 18.74 -6.95 8.19
CA ALA A 761 19.52 -7.82 7.31
C ALA A 761 19.38 -7.41 5.82
N TYR A 762 18.20 -6.96 5.42
CA TYR A 762 17.84 -6.61 4.05
C TYR A 762 18.39 -5.24 3.62
N CYS A 763 18.05 -4.17 4.36
CA CYS A 763 18.44 -2.80 4.01
C CYS A 763 19.95 -2.52 4.17
N SER A 764 20.48 -1.58 3.38
CA SER A 764 21.85 -1.11 3.56
C SER A 764 21.95 -0.09 4.71
N PRO A 765 23.12 0.08 5.36
CA PRO A 765 23.33 1.15 6.34
C PRO A 765 23.07 2.57 5.79
N GLY A 766 23.16 2.78 4.48
CA GLY A 766 22.78 4.04 3.82
C GLY A 766 21.26 4.22 3.76
N SER A 767 20.54 3.18 3.32
CA SER A 767 19.08 3.12 3.31
C SER A 767 18.50 3.34 4.71
N ILE A 768 19.08 2.67 5.72
CA ILE A 768 18.67 2.81 7.12
C ILE A 768 18.86 4.25 7.62
N ASN A 769 19.98 4.92 7.31
CA ASN A 769 20.18 6.34 7.65
C ASN A 769 19.11 7.25 7.00
N PHE A 770 18.74 7.00 5.74
CA PHE A 770 17.70 7.76 5.05
C PHE A 770 16.32 7.55 5.67
N HIS A 771 15.96 6.29 5.99
CA HIS A 771 14.71 5.95 6.65
C HIS A 771 14.60 6.55 8.06
N ILE A 772 15.70 6.54 8.83
CA ILE A 772 15.80 7.21 10.14
C ILE A 772 15.44 8.70 10.01
N ALA A 773 16.04 9.42 9.06
CA ALA A 773 15.76 10.84 8.84
C ALA A 773 14.29 11.06 8.47
N LYS A 774 13.80 10.34 7.46
CA LYS A 774 12.45 10.49 6.92
C LYS A 774 11.35 10.16 7.94
N VAL A 775 11.57 9.19 8.83
CA VAL A 775 10.55 8.73 9.80
C VAL A 775 10.62 9.46 11.14
N LEU A 776 11.81 9.81 11.66
CA LEU A 776 11.95 10.41 13.00
C LEU A 776 12.10 11.94 13.01
N PHE A 777 12.64 12.54 11.94
CA PHE A 777 13.05 13.95 11.95
C PHE A 777 12.26 14.80 10.94
N ASP A 778 11.94 14.23 9.79
CA ASP A 778 11.04 14.84 8.80
C ASP A 778 9.58 14.60 9.23
N ARG A 779 8.99 15.63 9.86
CA ARG A 779 7.55 15.67 10.11
C ARG A 779 6.80 15.40 8.80
N VAL A 780 5.70 14.64 8.87
CA VAL A 780 4.67 14.66 7.83
C VAL A 780 3.92 15.98 7.96
N ILE A 781 3.67 16.63 6.83
CA ILE A 781 2.80 17.79 6.74
C ILE A 781 1.72 17.41 5.73
N CYS A 782 0.57 17.00 6.26
CA CYS A 782 -0.65 16.93 5.48
C CYS A 782 -1.09 18.38 5.22
N THR A 783 -1.44 18.66 3.97
CA THR A 783 -1.97 19.93 3.48
C THR A 783 -3.23 19.62 2.71
#